data_AF-A0A2X0TEJ2-F1
#
_entry.id   AF-A0A2X0TEJ2-F1
#
_cell.length_a   1.000
_cell.length_b   1.000
_cell.length_c   1.000
_cell.angle_alpha   90.00
_cell.angle_beta   90.00
_cell.angle_gamma   90.00
#
_symmetry.space_group_name_H-M   'P 1'
#
loop_
_entity.id
_entity.type
_entity.pdbx_description
1 polymer ?
#
loop_
_entity_poly.entity_id
_entity_poly.type
_entity_poly.pdbx_seq_one_letter_code
_entity_poly.pdbx_strand_id
1 'polypeptide(L)'
;MNTQHFQGAAVAAMIGLTMAASADQRNILVVIADDIGLDSLSRWNSDTSASFPPVPSIEALAERGITFTQAYANPTCSPTRAAILTGRNGWRTGVLSPNSSDLPDGEVTLPELFAEQQLNYELASFGKWHLGGGDRGPNDIGGWPHFSGSLGGSLGSESQPRTYYNWTKVVDGVSTSLTDAYATSENVTDAVDWIDEQGTNNWFAWIGFNAAHTPFHKPPANLYTSSLPVGAPTNNPRPHFEAMIESMDTEMGRLLAGIDTNETTIIFLGDNGTDVAVIQPPYDITGRAKGTLYEGGTHVPMIVAGPDVVNGGRTNDSVVHCADLFATILELAGGTLPASGGEDSRSLVPIFGNQTFAPSNDWILVESDALLGNTTSGRAIRNDQYKLIRMVGRADKFYDMSVDELESTNLLNGSLTAAEQAVYDTFSAQLDGWVKAEVVVHVDAGNTGGPWDGASWTSAYTTVQAGIDAASSAGGGAVWVAEGIYLPTTDTDRAASFTMAGDVDLYGGFSGTETNLVQRDPSVYVSVLSGDIGVSGVDADNSYHVLIGASDATLDGFTIRDGQSDGARQNQHGGGLYCVDEISPTVIQCTFTENYAGEGAGVYAYNASSSDFTDCEFSANTANRGGALLLRNGCSGIFSNCTFTSNVAAWAGGAIYADYGSSPTFTDCTFSTNSTTGKGGAFFTDDLASQVGISSPVFVDCSFTGNSATYRGGGIYNFDGSETSVSGSTFTGNSAGIGGGAIANDLNSELTLSGVTYSGNSSTSGEADVDSDLTSVVH
;
A
#
# COMPACT_ATOMS: atom_id res chain seq x y z
N MET A 1 -0.34 -1.38 81.98
CA MET A 1 -0.72 -1.74 80.60
C MET A 1 0.58 -2.16 79.93
N ASN A 2 0.99 -3.43 80.08
CA ASN A 2 0.76 -4.54 79.13
C ASN A 2 1.14 -4.11 77.69
N THR A 3 2.09 -4.71 76.97
CA THR A 3 2.78 -6.02 77.12
C THR A 3 3.97 -6.02 76.14
N GLN A 4 5.19 -6.15 76.65
CA GLN A 4 6.16 -7.23 76.39
C GLN A 4 6.50 -7.58 74.92
N HIS A 5 7.70 -7.17 74.50
CA HIS A 5 8.53 -7.86 73.51
C HIS A 5 9.51 -8.79 74.22
N PHE A 6 9.59 -10.05 73.81
CA PHE A 6 10.75 -10.92 74.10
C PHE A 6 11.12 -11.74 72.88
N GLN A 7 12.43 -11.78 72.65
CA GLN A 7 13.14 -12.55 71.64
C GLN A 7 13.02 -14.07 71.88
N GLY A 8 13.09 -14.86 70.81
CA GLY A 8 13.25 -16.32 70.87
C GLY A 8 14.09 -16.81 69.70
N ALA A 9 15.23 -17.42 70.02
CA ALA A 9 16.28 -17.88 69.13
C ALA A 9 15.96 -19.21 68.43
N ALA A 10 16.79 -19.49 67.43
CA ALA A 10 16.81 -20.63 66.52
C ALA A 10 16.73 -22.03 67.15
N VAL A 11 16.06 -22.93 66.43
CA VAL A 11 16.29 -24.38 66.46
C VAL A 11 16.43 -24.85 65.02
N ALA A 12 17.59 -25.43 64.70
CA ALA A 12 17.86 -26.11 63.43
C ALA A 12 17.13 -27.47 63.39
N ALA A 13 16.50 -27.76 62.27
CA ALA A 13 16.08 -29.11 61.90
C ALA A 13 16.47 -29.36 60.43
N MET A 14 17.52 -30.17 60.23
CA MET A 14 17.79 -30.84 58.96
C MET A 14 16.90 -32.08 58.84
N ILE A 15 16.70 -32.49 57.58
CA ILE A 15 16.12 -33.74 57.06
C ILE A 15 14.65 -33.63 56.64
N GLY A 16 14.51 -33.27 55.37
CA GLY A 16 13.49 -33.77 54.46
C GLY A 16 14.08 -33.72 53.05
N LEU A 17 14.69 -34.82 52.61
CA LEU A 17 14.98 -35.05 51.19
C LEU A 17 13.61 -35.08 50.49
N THR A 18 13.16 -33.93 49.98
CA THR A 18 12.11 -33.91 48.97
C THR A 18 12.76 -34.31 47.66
N MET A 19 12.29 -35.42 47.10
CA MET A 19 12.58 -35.83 45.73
C MET A 19 12.51 -34.60 44.84
N ALA A 20 13.60 -34.35 44.10
CA ALA A 20 13.55 -33.42 42.98
C ALA A 20 12.38 -33.87 42.10
N ALA A 21 11.37 -33.01 41.98
CA ALA A 21 10.45 -33.12 40.86
C ALA A 21 11.34 -33.17 39.61
N SER A 22 11.10 -34.16 38.76
CA SER A 22 11.58 -34.12 37.38
C SER A 22 11.34 -32.71 36.86
N ALA A 23 12.38 -32.03 36.36
CA ALA A 23 12.12 -30.84 35.57
C ALA A 23 11.34 -31.34 34.35
N ASP A 24 10.03 -31.10 34.33
CA ASP A 24 9.19 -31.47 33.20
C ASP A 24 9.82 -30.86 31.94
N GLN A 25 10.01 -31.66 30.88
CA GLN A 25 10.59 -31.15 29.64
C GLN A 25 9.73 -29.98 29.14
N ARG A 26 10.38 -28.92 28.67
CA ARG A 26 9.73 -27.74 28.09
C ARG A 26 10.42 -27.46 26.78
N ASN A 27 9.75 -27.82 25.71
CA ASN A 27 10.28 -27.66 24.36
C ASN A 27 9.59 -26.47 23.69
N ILE A 28 10.29 -25.86 22.73
CA ILE A 28 9.77 -24.72 21.97
C ILE A 28 9.92 -25.04 20.48
N LEU A 29 8.82 -24.97 19.74
CA LEU A 29 8.79 -25.14 18.30
C LEU A 29 8.21 -23.87 17.66
N VAL A 30 8.99 -23.20 16.82
CA VAL A 30 8.53 -22.08 15.99
C VAL A 30 8.42 -22.55 14.54
N VAL A 31 7.24 -22.42 13.96
CA VAL A 31 6.93 -22.76 12.56
C VAL A 31 6.58 -21.48 11.82
N ILE A 32 7.36 -21.15 10.79
CA ILE A 32 7.18 -19.95 9.98
C ILE A 32 6.78 -20.37 8.57
N ALA A 33 5.58 -19.99 8.16
CA ALA A 33 5.08 -20.15 6.80
C ALA A 33 5.51 -18.97 5.92
N ASP A 34 5.92 -19.26 4.69
CA ASP A 34 6.44 -18.27 3.73
C ASP A 34 5.34 -17.90 2.73
N ASP A 35 4.97 -16.62 2.67
CA ASP A 35 3.92 -16.05 1.81
C ASP A 35 2.48 -16.56 2.09
N ILE A 36 2.15 -16.87 3.34
CA ILE A 36 0.77 -17.23 3.75
C ILE A 36 0.17 -16.08 4.57
N GLY A 37 -0.63 -15.23 3.92
CA GLY A 37 -1.47 -14.22 4.56
C GLY A 37 -2.83 -14.74 5.02
N LEU A 38 -3.62 -13.87 5.65
CA LEU A 38 -4.95 -14.22 6.18
C LEU A 38 -5.93 -14.74 5.13
N ASP A 39 -5.82 -14.23 3.90
CA ASP A 39 -6.67 -14.61 2.78
C ASP A 39 -6.60 -16.12 2.48
N SER A 40 -5.51 -16.78 2.86
CA SER A 40 -5.17 -18.14 2.42
C SER A 40 -5.75 -19.25 3.31
N LEU A 41 -6.28 -18.92 4.49
CA LEU A 41 -6.77 -19.88 5.48
C LEU A 41 -8.20 -19.54 5.91
N SER A 42 -9.09 -20.53 5.89
CA SER A 42 -10.52 -20.36 6.21
C SER A 42 -10.79 -19.93 7.65
N ARG A 43 -9.82 -20.11 8.55
CA ARG A 43 -9.91 -19.69 9.96
C ARG A 43 -9.94 -18.17 10.12
N TRP A 44 -9.28 -17.43 9.22
CA TRP A 44 -9.22 -15.96 9.23
C TRP A 44 -9.99 -15.33 8.07
N ASN A 45 -10.33 -16.10 7.03
CA ASN A 45 -11.07 -15.62 5.88
C ASN A 45 -12.41 -16.33 5.75
N SER A 46 -13.50 -15.57 5.93
CA SER A 46 -14.88 -16.05 5.80
C SER A 46 -15.53 -15.67 4.46
N ASP A 47 -14.78 -15.11 3.50
CA ASP A 47 -15.33 -14.75 2.20
C ASP A 47 -15.77 -16.00 1.42
N THR A 48 -17.03 -16.00 0.96
CA THR A 48 -17.61 -17.17 0.28
C THR A 48 -17.13 -17.38 -1.16
N SER A 49 -16.46 -16.39 -1.74
CA SER A 49 -15.86 -16.48 -3.07
C SER A 49 -14.44 -17.04 -3.05
N ALA A 50 -13.80 -17.07 -1.87
CA ALA A 50 -12.47 -17.59 -1.65
C ALA A 50 -12.44 -19.14 -1.65
N SER A 51 -11.29 -19.71 -2.02
CA SER A 51 -11.00 -21.14 -1.96
C SER A 51 -9.92 -21.42 -0.92
N PHE A 52 -10.02 -22.56 -0.22
CA PHE A 52 -9.11 -22.90 0.87
C PHE A 52 -8.64 -24.35 0.78
N PRO A 53 -7.33 -24.62 0.95
CA PRO A 53 -6.82 -25.97 1.08
C PRO A 53 -7.21 -26.58 2.42
N PRO A 54 -7.35 -27.92 2.52
CA PRO A 54 -7.52 -28.56 3.82
C PRO A 54 -6.20 -28.47 4.62
N VAL A 55 -6.30 -28.00 5.86
CA VAL A 55 -5.15 -27.80 6.77
C VAL A 55 -5.41 -28.41 8.16
N PRO A 56 -5.68 -29.73 8.25
CA PRO A 56 -6.10 -30.37 9.50
C PRO A 56 -5.09 -30.22 10.65
N SER A 57 -3.79 -30.10 10.37
CA SER A 57 -2.77 -29.98 11.40
C SER A 57 -2.76 -28.58 12.01
N ILE A 58 -2.90 -27.52 11.19
CA ILE A 58 -3.08 -26.13 11.63
C ILE A 58 -4.37 -26.00 12.44
N GLU A 59 -5.48 -26.56 11.96
CA GLU A 59 -6.75 -26.54 12.70
C GLU A 59 -6.64 -27.26 14.06
N ALA A 60 -5.96 -28.40 14.12
CA ALA A 60 -5.73 -29.12 15.38
C ALA A 60 -4.83 -28.35 16.38
N LEU A 61 -3.93 -27.49 15.89
CA LEU A 61 -3.21 -26.54 16.75
C LEU A 61 -4.15 -25.46 17.27
N ALA A 62 -4.98 -24.88 16.40
CA ALA A 62 -5.93 -23.84 16.77
C ALA A 62 -6.93 -24.30 17.83
N GLU A 63 -7.46 -25.53 17.71
CA GLU A 63 -8.44 -26.10 18.66
C GLU A 63 -7.86 -26.35 20.06
N ARG A 64 -6.53 -26.50 20.21
CA ARG A 64 -5.89 -26.60 21.53
C ARG A 64 -5.27 -25.29 22.00
N GLY A 65 -5.16 -24.32 21.11
CA GLY A 65 -4.32 -23.15 21.27
C GLY A 65 -5.10 -21.85 21.39
N ILE A 66 -4.41 -20.78 21.02
CA ILE A 66 -4.91 -19.41 20.91
C ILE A 66 -4.73 -19.01 19.46
N THR A 67 -5.84 -18.67 18.79
CA THR A 67 -5.81 -18.03 17.47
C THR A 67 -5.73 -16.52 17.67
N PHE A 68 -4.66 -15.89 17.19
CA PHE A 68 -4.51 -14.44 17.25
C PHE A 68 -5.22 -13.82 16.04
N THR A 69 -6.09 -12.84 16.29
CA THR A 69 -6.81 -12.13 15.22
C THR A 69 -6.11 -10.85 14.79
N GLN A 70 -5.16 -10.33 15.58
CA GLN A 70 -4.42 -9.09 15.32
C GLN A 70 -2.89 -9.32 15.42
N ALA A 71 -2.37 -10.25 14.62
CA ALA A 71 -0.94 -10.57 14.58
C ALA A 71 -0.26 -10.00 13.33
N TYR A 72 0.84 -9.27 13.53
CA TYR A 72 1.49 -8.51 12.47
C TYR A 72 2.95 -8.94 12.26
N ALA A 73 3.35 -8.96 11.00
CA ALA A 73 4.72 -9.15 10.56
C ALA A 73 5.16 -7.98 9.68
N ASN A 74 6.45 -7.93 9.36
CA ASN A 74 6.92 -7.01 8.33
C ASN A 74 6.41 -7.47 6.95
N PRO A 75 6.32 -6.57 5.96
CA PRO A 75 5.69 -6.87 4.67
C PRO A 75 6.49 -7.80 3.78
N THR A 76 7.69 -8.20 4.20
CA THR A 76 8.56 -9.14 3.48
C THR A 76 9.35 -10.03 4.43
N CYS A 77 9.78 -11.19 3.92
CA CYS A 77 10.34 -12.28 4.71
C CYS A 77 11.64 -11.97 5.48
N SER A 78 12.65 -11.31 4.91
CA SER A 78 13.93 -11.08 5.65
C SER A 78 13.76 -10.15 6.85
N PRO A 79 13.08 -8.99 6.74
CA PRO A 79 12.80 -8.14 7.90
C PRO A 79 12.02 -8.84 9.01
N THR A 80 11.03 -9.68 8.68
CA THR A 80 10.30 -10.46 9.70
C THR A 80 11.22 -11.44 10.43
N ARG A 81 12.04 -12.20 9.68
CA ARG A 81 12.97 -13.18 10.28
C ARG A 81 14.02 -12.50 11.17
N ALA A 82 14.55 -11.35 10.73
CA ALA A 82 15.46 -10.55 11.54
C ALA A 82 14.79 -10.03 12.81
N ALA A 83 13.55 -9.54 12.72
CA ALA A 83 12.80 -9.02 13.86
C ALA A 83 12.52 -10.09 14.92
N ILE A 84 12.16 -11.31 14.52
CA ILE A 84 11.96 -12.43 15.46
C ILE A 84 13.29 -12.82 16.13
N LEU A 85 14.40 -12.83 15.38
CA LEU A 85 15.71 -13.23 15.91
C LEU A 85 16.36 -12.22 16.85
N THR A 86 16.02 -10.93 16.72
CA THR A 86 16.67 -9.84 17.46
C THR A 86 15.74 -9.08 18.39
N GLY A 87 14.42 -9.27 18.25
CA GLY A 87 13.39 -8.49 18.93
C GLY A 87 13.39 -7.01 18.56
N ARG A 88 13.93 -6.67 17.39
CA ARG A 88 14.17 -5.29 16.94
C ARG A 88 13.63 -5.08 15.52
N ASN A 89 13.05 -3.91 15.30
CA ASN A 89 12.58 -3.49 13.98
C ASN A 89 13.75 -3.28 13.01
N GLY A 90 13.48 -3.45 11.72
CA GLY A 90 14.44 -3.34 10.62
C GLY A 90 15.22 -2.03 10.56
N TRP A 91 14.68 -0.88 10.97
CA TRP A 91 15.43 0.38 11.00
C TRP A 91 16.58 0.37 12.01
N ARG A 92 16.50 -0.48 13.05
CA ARG A 92 17.60 -0.66 14.01
C ARG A 92 18.66 -1.61 13.47
N THR A 93 18.23 -2.68 12.79
CA THR A 93 19.10 -3.76 12.31
C THR A 93 19.65 -3.51 10.89
N GLY A 94 19.07 -2.58 10.14
CA GLY A 94 19.34 -2.35 8.71
C GLY A 94 18.65 -3.34 7.77
N VAL A 95 18.04 -4.42 8.27
CA VAL A 95 17.33 -5.42 7.46
C VAL A 95 15.92 -4.93 7.16
N LEU A 96 15.78 -4.11 6.10
CA LEU A 96 14.55 -3.42 5.72
C LEU A 96 13.83 -4.05 4.53
N SER A 97 14.51 -4.92 3.76
CA SER A 97 13.90 -5.73 2.71
C SER A 97 14.77 -6.91 2.28
N PRO A 98 14.24 -7.83 1.46
CA PRO A 98 15.01 -8.96 0.97
C PRO A 98 16.22 -8.50 0.16
N ASN A 99 17.42 -8.85 0.62
CA ASN A 99 18.71 -8.45 0.04
C ASN A 99 19.14 -6.98 0.32
N SER A 100 18.56 -6.29 1.31
CA SER A 100 18.97 -4.91 1.64
C SER A 100 20.31 -4.88 2.37
N SER A 101 20.44 -5.81 3.31
CA SER A 101 21.66 -6.14 4.03
C SER A 101 21.51 -7.53 4.62
N ASP A 102 22.64 -8.21 4.85
CA ASP A 102 22.67 -9.35 5.76
C ASP A 102 22.33 -8.88 7.19
N LEU A 103 22.03 -9.83 8.08
CA LEU A 103 21.98 -9.54 9.51
C LEU A 103 23.37 -9.03 9.96
N PRO A 104 23.48 -7.88 10.65
CA PRO A 104 24.79 -7.35 11.04
C PRO A 104 25.47 -8.17 12.14
N ASP A 105 26.79 -8.33 12.05
CA ASP A 105 27.66 -9.03 13.02
C ASP A 105 27.60 -8.49 14.47
N GLY A 106 26.94 -7.36 14.72
CA GLY A 106 26.81 -6.72 16.03
C GLY A 106 25.43 -6.81 16.67
N GLU A 107 24.45 -7.41 16.00
CA GLU A 107 23.13 -7.67 16.59
C GLU A 107 23.22 -8.85 17.57
N VAL A 108 22.46 -8.78 18.66
CA VAL A 108 22.33 -9.87 19.63
C VAL A 108 21.15 -10.73 19.22
N THR A 109 21.40 -11.99 18.89
CA THR A 109 20.38 -12.93 18.42
C THR A 109 19.87 -13.85 19.53
N LEU A 110 18.70 -14.43 19.30
CA LEU A 110 18.05 -15.32 20.27
C LEU A 110 18.94 -16.54 20.64
N PRO A 111 19.57 -17.28 19.70
CA PRO A 111 20.46 -18.39 20.07
C PRO A 111 21.69 -17.95 20.88
N GLU A 112 22.24 -16.77 20.59
CA GLU A 112 23.36 -16.22 21.37
C GLU A 112 22.95 -15.92 22.81
N LEU A 113 21.73 -15.41 23.04
CA LEU A 113 21.21 -15.19 24.40
C LEU A 113 21.01 -16.50 25.16
N PHE A 114 20.57 -17.57 24.49
CA PHE A 114 20.48 -18.88 25.11
C PHE A 114 21.85 -19.35 25.61
N ALA A 115 22.90 -19.17 24.79
CA ALA A 115 24.27 -19.50 25.16
C ALA A 115 24.81 -18.57 26.27
N GLU A 116 24.62 -17.26 26.15
CA GLU A 116 25.10 -16.25 27.11
C GLU A 116 24.47 -16.44 28.50
N GLN A 117 23.16 -16.70 28.55
CA GLN A 117 22.41 -16.91 29.79
C GLN A 117 22.46 -18.36 30.29
N GLN A 118 23.19 -19.25 29.59
CA GLN A 118 23.36 -20.65 29.95
C GLN A 118 22.01 -21.38 30.11
N LEU A 119 21.07 -21.09 29.21
CA LEU A 119 19.78 -21.75 29.19
C LEU A 119 19.98 -23.20 28.73
N ASN A 120 19.45 -24.15 29.51
CA ASN A 120 19.66 -25.58 29.28
C ASN A 120 18.75 -26.08 28.15
N TYR A 121 19.07 -25.72 26.92
CA TYR A 121 18.34 -26.04 25.69
C TYR A 121 19.31 -26.38 24.56
N GLU A 122 18.95 -27.41 23.79
CA GLU A 122 19.57 -27.71 22.50
C GLU A 122 18.86 -26.90 21.41
N LEU A 123 19.61 -26.32 20.47
CA LEU A 123 19.07 -25.34 19.51
C LEU A 123 19.33 -25.77 18.07
N ALA A 124 18.30 -25.71 17.23
CA ALA A 124 18.43 -25.93 15.80
C ALA A 124 17.49 -25.08 14.96
N SER A 125 17.94 -24.73 13.75
CA SER A 125 17.12 -24.07 12.73
C SER A 125 17.07 -24.88 11.44
N PHE A 126 15.88 -25.02 10.88
CA PHE A 126 15.60 -25.78 9.67
C PHE A 126 14.95 -24.92 8.59
N GLY A 127 15.27 -25.19 7.33
CA GLY A 127 14.64 -24.56 6.16
C GLY A 127 15.24 -23.19 5.79
N LYS A 128 14.38 -22.20 5.50
CA LYS A 128 14.76 -20.88 4.95
C LYS A 128 15.42 -19.99 6.01
N TRP A 129 16.66 -19.56 5.73
CA TRP A 129 17.39 -18.58 6.53
C TRP A 129 17.12 -17.13 6.06
N HIS A 130 17.60 -16.78 4.87
CA HIS A 130 17.37 -15.50 4.17
C HIS A 130 17.87 -14.22 4.89
N LEU A 131 18.93 -14.35 5.68
CA LEU A 131 19.57 -13.25 6.43
C LEU A 131 21.09 -13.14 6.19
N GLY A 132 21.57 -13.77 5.12
CA GLY A 132 22.99 -13.81 4.76
C GLY A 132 23.44 -15.21 4.34
N GLY A 133 24.70 -15.35 3.92
CA GLY A 133 25.28 -16.64 3.56
C GLY A 133 26.80 -16.68 3.69
N GLY A 134 27.39 -17.86 3.51
CA GLY A 134 28.83 -18.06 3.75
C GLY A 134 29.16 -17.81 5.23
N ASP A 135 30.21 -17.02 5.48
CA ASP A 135 30.64 -16.57 6.84
C ASP A 135 29.60 -15.66 7.53
N ARG A 136 28.46 -15.43 6.89
CA ARG A 136 27.28 -14.72 7.40
C ARG A 136 26.05 -15.64 7.50
N GLY A 137 26.30 -16.93 7.59
CA GLY A 137 25.27 -17.96 7.70
C GLY A 137 24.68 -18.07 9.11
N PRO A 138 23.69 -18.96 9.29
CA PRO A 138 22.98 -19.15 10.55
C PRO A 138 23.89 -19.58 11.71
N ASN A 139 24.96 -20.35 11.44
CA ASN A 139 25.90 -20.76 12.48
C ASN A 139 26.83 -19.61 12.94
N ASP A 140 27.14 -18.64 12.06
CA ASP A 140 28.11 -17.58 12.33
C ASP A 140 27.47 -16.31 12.93
N ILE A 141 26.42 -15.78 12.30
CA ILE A 141 25.74 -14.54 12.74
C ILE A 141 24.42 -14.83 13.46
N GLY A 142 23.78 -15.97 13.15
CA GLY A 142 22.55 -16.38 13.81
C GLY A 142 22.74 -17.09 15.14
N GLY A 143 23.98 -17.44 15.49
CA GLY A 143 24.33 -18.18 16.70
C GLY A 143 23.79 -19.62 16.77
N TRP A 144 23.27 -20.17 15.67
CA TRP A 144 22.65 -21.50 15.66
C TRP A 144 23.73 -22.60 15.75
N PRO A 145 23.74 -23.42 16.83
CA PRO A 145 24.65 -24.56 16.94
C PRO A 145 24.44 -25.60 15.84
N HIS A 146 23.18 -25.80 15.42
CA HIS A 146 22.82 -26.65 14.29
C HIS A 146 21.91 -25.92 13.30
N PHE A 147 22.22 -26.05 12.01
CA PHE A 147 21.36 -25.61 10.91
C PHE A 147 21.29 -26.65 9.80
N SER A 148 20.09 -26.88 9.27
CA SER A 148 19.90 -27.57 7.99
C SER A 148 18.83 -26.91 7.12
N GLY A 149 19.20 -26.42 5.94
CA GLY A 149 18.22 -25.81 5.05
C GLY A 149 18.81 -25.01 3.91
N SER A 150 18.17 -23.89 3.58
CA SER A 150 18.56 -23.01 2.46
C SER A 150 18.92 -21.61 2.96
N LEU A 151 20.03 -21.06 2.44
CA LEU A 151 20.50 -19.72 2.84
C LEU A 151 19.73 -18.60 2.15
N GLY A 152 19.37 -18.79 0.88
CA GLY A 152 18.71 -17.79 0.05
C GLY A 152 17.20 -17.68 0.25
N GLY A 153 16.63 -16.60 -0.29
CA GLY A 153 15.19 -16.31 -0.19
C GLY A 153 14.29 -17.17 -1.06
N SER A 154 14.85 -17.77 -2.09
CA SER A 154 14.17 -18.72 -2.96
C SER A 154 15.04 -19.95 -3.14
N LEU A 155 14.41 -21.10 -3.36
CA LEU A 155 15.13 -22.33 -3.69
C LEU A 155 15.63 -22.25 -5.14
N GLY A 156 16.94 -22.06 -5.32
CA GLY A 156 17.63 -21.90 -6.61
C GLY A 156 18.62 -20.74 -6.62
N SER A 157 19.24 -20.45 -7.77
CA SER A 157 20.13 -19.28 -7.97
C SER A 157 20.06 -18.80 -9.42
N GLU A 158 20.81 -17.77 -9.82
CA GLU A 158 20.94 -17.43 -11.25
C GLU A 158 21.52 -18.59 -12.08
N SER A 159 22.31 -19.45 -11.45
CA SER A 159 22.99 -20.58 -12.08
C SER A 159 22.25 -21.92 -11.95
N GLN A 160 21.13 -21.96 -11.23
CA GLN A 160 20.35 -23.18 -10.97
C GLN A 160 18.85 -22.88 -11.10
N PRO A 161 18.07 -23.73 -11.80
CA PRO A 161 16.64 -23.50 -11.97
C PRO A 161 15.95 -23.39 -10.61
N ARG A 162 15.04 -22.43 -10.45
CA ARG A 162 14.25 -22.29 -9.23
C ARG A 162 13.23 -23.42 -9.14
N THR A 163 13.37 -24.31 -8.17
CA THR A 163 12.49 -25.47 -7.97
C THR A 163 12.63 -26.01 -6.54
N TYR A 164 11.58 -26.68 -6.07
CA TYR A 164 11.56 -27.37 -4.78
C TYR A 164 12.19 -28.76 -4.81
N TYR A 165 12.59 -29.26 -5.98
CA TYR A 165 13.15 -30.61 -6.14
C TYR A 165 14.67 -30.61 -6.37
N ASN A 166 15.22 -29.51 -6.91
CA ASN A 166 16.64 -29.37 -7.20
C ASN A 166 17.16 -28.09 -6.55
N TRP A 167 17.76 -28.22 -5.38
CA TRP A 167 18.12 -27.08 -4.53
C TRP A 167 19.39 -27.37 -3.73
N THR A 168 20.04 -26.32 -3.24
CA THR A 168 21.23 -26.45 -2.40
C THR A 168 20.82 -26.46 -0.93
N LYS A 169 21.03 -27.60 -0.26
CA LYS A 169 20.93 -27.75 1.19
C LYS A 169 22.26 -27.38 1.82
N VAL A 170 22.24 -26.62 2.91
CA VAL A 170 23.40 -26.30 3.73
C VAL A 170 23.18 -26.91 5.11
N VAL A 171 24.13 -27.73 5.55
CA VAL A 171 24.14 -28.33 6.88
C VAL A 171 25.42 -27.88 7.58
N ASP A 172 25.29 -27.09 8.65
CA ASP A 172 26.41 -26.58 9.45
C ASP A 172 27.57 -26.03 8.59
N GLY A 173 27.22 -25.12 7.67
CA GLY A 173 28.15 -24.49 6.73
C GLY A 173 28.51 -25.33 5.49
N VAL A 174 28.14 -26.61 5.43
CA VAL A 174 28.46 -27.52 4.31
C VAL A 174 27.33 -27.55 3.29
N SER A 175 27.60 -27.04 2.08
CA SER A 175 26.64 -27.02 0.97
C SER A 175 26.62 -28.33 0.17
N THR A 176 25.43 -28.87 -0.07
CA THR A 176 25.16 -30.06 -0.90
C THR A 176 24.02 -29.77 -1.87
N SER A 177 24.23 -30.02 -3.16
CA SER A 177 23.15 -29.95 -4.15
C SER A 177 22.32 -31.23 -4.11
N LEU A 178 21.02 -31.07 -3.86
CA LEU A 178 20.04 -32.15 -3.93
C LEU A 178 19.35 -32.14 -5.29
N THR A 179 19.00 -33.32 -5.78
CA THR A 179 18.28 -33.54 -7.04
C THR A 179 17.11 -34.48 -6.78
N ASP A 180 15.94 -34.19 -7.35
CA ASP A 180 14.69 -34.93 -7.15
C ASP A 180 14.30 -35.11 -5.67
N ALA A 181 14.71 -34.19 -4.80
CA ALA A 181 14.44 -34.22 -3.36
C ALA A 181 13.57 -33.02 -2.95
N TYR A 182 12.37 -33.31 -2.46
CA TYR A 182 11.37 -32.28 -2.18
C TYR A 182 11.71 -31.49 -0.91
N ALA A 183 12.04 -30.20 -1.05
CA ALA A 183 12.55 -29.36 0.03
C ALA A 183 11.67 -29.33 1.29
N THR A 184 10.34 -29.28 1.13
CA THR A 184 9.39 -29.29 2.26
C THR A 184 9.55 -30.56 3.10
N SER A 185 9.59 -31.73 2.46
CA SER A 185 9.77 -33.01 3.15
C SER A 185 11.18 -33.18 3.72
N GLU A 186 12.20 -32.76 2.98
CA GLU A 186 13.61 -32.84 3.40
C GLU A 186 13.88 -32.01 4.66
N ASN A 187 13.38 -30.78 4.72
CA ASN A 187 13.57 -29.92 5.91
C ASN A 187 12.84 -30.50 7.13
N VAL A 188 11.65 -31.10 6.95
CA VAL A 188 10.91 -31.73 8.04
C VAL A 188 11.53 -33.05 8.49
N THR A 189 12.13 -33.82 7.57
CA THR A 189 12.87 -35.04 7.93
C THR A 189 14.05 -34.71 8.82
N ASP A 190 14.88 -33.73 8.43
CA ASP A 190 16.01 -33.30 9.24
C ASP A 190 15.56 -32.78 10.62
N ALA A 191 14.45 -32.04 10.69
CA ALA A 191 13.90 -31.56 11.95
C ALA A 191 13.41 -32.70 12.85
N VAL A 192 12.68 -33.68 12.31
CA VAL A 192 12.21 -34.86 13.06
C VAL A 192 13.38 -35.67 13.58
N ASP A 193 14.35 -35.97 12.71
CA ASP A 193 15.53 -36.76 13.08
C ASP A 193 16.32 -36.06 14.20
N TRP A 194 16.54 -34.74 14.08
CA TRP A 194 17.23 -33.96 15.12
C TRP A 194 16.43 -33.89 16.42
N ILE A 195 15.11 -33.68 16.39
CA ILE A 195 14.28 -33.64 17.61
C ILE A 195 14.32 -34.99 18.34
N ASP A 196 14.22 -36.10 17.60
CA ASP A 196 14.27 -37.45 18.17
C ASP A 196 15.61 -37.73 18.88
N GLU A 197 16.71 -37.16 18.38
CA GLU A 197 18.04 -37.29 18.98
C GLU A 197 18.18 -36.58 20.35
N GLN A 198 17.31 -35.62 20.67
CA GLN A 198 17.39 -34.85 21.91
C GLN A 198 16.97 -35.66 23.15
N GLY A 199 16.13 -36.69 22.95
CA GLY A 199 15.64 -37.55 24.03
C GLY A 199 14.97 -36.75 25.15
N THR A 200 15.62 -36.69 26.32
CA THR A 200 15.09 -35.98 27.50
C THR A 200 15.59 -34.54 27.65
N ASN A 201 16.41 -34.05 26.71
CA ASN A 201 16.88 -32.66 26.73
C ASN A 201 15.74 -31.72 26.32
N ASN A 202 15.73 -30.51 26.88
CA ASN A 202 14.88 -29.45 26.35
C ASN A 202 15.48 -28.95 25.03
N TRP A 203 14.62 -28.60 24.09
CA TRP A 203 15.06 -28.11 22.79
C TRP A 203 14.23 -26.94 22.30
N PHE A 204 14.87 -26.08 21.51
CA PHE A 204 14.25 -25.02 20.74
C PHE A 204 14.54 -25.25 19.26
N ALA A 205 13.49 -25.51 18.49
CA ALA A 205 13.56 -25.70 17.06
C ALA A 205 12.85 -24.55 16.31
N TRP A 206 13.56 -23.97 15.35
CA TRP A 206 13.03 -23.02 14.37
C TRP A 206 12.83 -23.72 13.03
N ILE A 207 11.65 -23.67 12.44
CA ILE A 207 11.38 -24.25 11.12
C ILE A 207 10.80 -23.16 10.23
N GLY A 208 11.64 -22.63 9.36
CA GLY A 208 11.21 -21.70 8.31
C GLY A 208 10.89 -22.46 7.04
N PHE A 209 9.62 -22.72 6.76
CA PHE A 209 9.25 -23.30 5.48
C PHE A 209 9.63 -22.36 4.33
N ASN A 210 9.98 -22.92 3.18
CA ASN A 210 10.00 -22.20 1.91
C ASN A 210 8.60 -22.19 1.29
N ALA A 211 7.81 -23.26 1.49
CA ALA A 211 6.44 -23.32 1.03
C ALA A 211 5.58 -22.30 1.80
N ALA A 212 4.67 -21.57 1.15
CA ALA A 212 4.20 -21.72 -0.24
C ALA A 212 4.76 -20.68 -1.22
N HIS A 213 5.93 -20.08 -0.91
CA HIS A 213 6.60 -19.08 -1.75
C HIS A 213 6.89 -19.60 -3.17
N THR A 214 6.87 -18.68 -4.13
CA THR A 214 7.25 -18.95 -5.52
C THR A 214 8.63 -19.62 -5.65
N PRO A 215 8.86 -20.45 -6.69
CA PRO A 215 7.94 -20.75 -7.79
C PRO A 215 6.80 -21.69 -7.36
N PHE A 216 5.58 -21.37 -7.80
CA PHE A 216 4.44 -22.27 -7.65
C PHE A 216 4.70 -23.55 -8.44
N HIS A 217 4.45 -24.69 -7.82
CA HIS A 217 4.80 -25.99 -8.37
C HIS A 217 3.78 -27.05 -7.94
N LYS A 218 3.95 -28.27 -8.47
CA LYS A 218 3.17 -29.43 -8.08
C LYS A 218 3.89 -30.19 -6.95
N PRO A 219 3.36 -30.24 -5.71
CA PRO A 219 3.94 -31.04 -4.65
C PRO A 219 3.87 -32.56 -4.96
N PRO A 220 4.54 -33.41 -4.17
CA PRO A 220 4.35 -34.85 -4.22
C PRO A 220 2.87 -35.24 -4.04
N ALA A 221 2.38 -36.16 -4.88
CA ALA A 221 0.94 -36.48 -4.98
C ALA A 221 0.33 -37.10 -3.71
N ASN A 222 1.16 -37.52 -2.75
CA ASN A 222 0.73 -38.05 -1.46
C ASN A 222 0.61 -36.98 -0.37
N LEU A 223 0.92 -35.72 -0.67
CA LEU A 223 0.91 -34.61 0.30
C LEU A 223 -0.25 -33.62 0.08
N TYR A 224 -1.09 -33.84 -0.93
CA TYR A 224 -2.28 -33.03 -1.17
C TYR A 224 -3.38 -33.87 -1.83
N THR A 225 -4.62 -33.41 -1.73
CA THR A 225 -5.81 -34.15 -2.17
C THR A 225 -6.48 -33.50 -3.38
N SER A 226 -6.23 -32.22 -3.61
CA SER A 226 -6.85 -31.43 -4.69
C SER A 226 -6.40 -31.86 -6.10
N SER A 227 -7.29 -31.78 -7.08
CA SER A 227 -6.92 -32.01 -8.50
C SER A 227 -6.35 -30.75 -9.12
N LEU A 228 -5.10 -30.81 -9.60
CA LEU A 228 -4.42 -29.65 -10.19
C LEU A 228 -4.70 -29.51 -11.71
N PRO A 229 -4.85 -28.26 -12.22
CA PRO A 229 -5.02 -28.00 -13.65
C PRO A 229 -3.87 -28.54 -14.51
N VAL A 230 -4.18 -28.92 -15.75
CA VAL A 230 -3.17 -29.35 -16.74
C VAL A 230 -2.49 -28.11 -17.32
N GLY A 231 -1.15 -28.07 -17.27
CA GLY A 231 -0.35 -26.99 -17.84
C GLY A 231 0.78 -26.57 -16.91
N ALA A 232 1.47 -25.48 -17.25
CA ALA A 232 2.48 -24.90 -16.37
C ALA A 232 1.81 -24.26 -15.14
N PRO A 233 2.34 -24.43 -13.92
CA PRO A 233 1.80 -23.79 -12.71
C PRO A 233 1.63 -22.27 -12.82
N THR A 234 2.50 -21.60 -13.57
CA THR A 234 2.43 -20.14 -13.83
C THR A 234 1.13 -19.71 -14.50
N ASN A 235 0.45 -20.59 -15.24
CA ASN A 235 -0.80 -20.28 -15.91
C ASN A 235 -2.01 -20.41 -14.97
N ASN A 236 -1.87 -21.14 -13.86
CA ASN A 236 -2.91 -21.35 -12.85
C ASN A 236 -2.24 -21.41 -11.47
N PRO A 237 -1.70 -20.28 -10.98
CA PRO A 237 -0.83 -20.28 -9.81
C PRO A 237 -1.59 -20.61 -8.52
N ARG A 238 -2.84 -20.13 -8.37
CA ARG A 238 -3.64 -20.30 -7.14
C ARG A 238 -3.88 -21.77 -6.74
N PRO A 239 -4.39 -22.68 -7.60
CA PRO A 239 -4.54 -24.09 -7.21
C PRO A 239 -3.23 -24.78 -6.80
N HIS A 240 -2.10 -24.37 -7.39
CA HIS A 240 -0.79 -24.91 -7.04
C HIS A 240 -0.30 -24.38 -5.69
N PHE A 241 -0.53 -23.09 -5.41
CA PHE A 241 -0.30 -22.47 -4.11
C PHE A 241 -1.11 -23.17 -3.01
N GLU A 242 -2.40 -23.43 -3.23
CA GLU A 242 -3.25 -24.18 -2.28
C GLU A 242 -2.72 -25.60 -2.02
N ALA A 243 -2.32 -26.32 -3.07
CA ALA A 243 -1.69 -27.64 -2.90
C ALA A 243 -0.36 -27.58 -2.15
N MET A 244 0.43 -26.51 -2.31
CA MET A 244 1.67 -26.28 -1.57
C MET A 244 1.39 -26.03 -0.08
N ILE A 245 0.33 -25.29 0.26
CA ILE A 245 -0.12 -25.11 1.65
C ILE A 245 -0.57 -26.45 2.25
N GLU A 246 -1.40 -27.22 1.53
CA GLU A 246 -1.83 -28.56 1.97
C GLU A 246 -0.64 -29.51 2.19
N SER A 247 0.38 -29.43 1.32
CA SER A 247 1.62 -30.18 1.48
C SER A 247 2.43 -29.76 2.69
N MET A 248 2.49 -28.46 3.00
CA MET A 248 3.13 -27.95 4.21
C MET A 248 2.39 -28.44 5.45
N ASP A 249 1.05 -28.36 5.47
CA ASP A 249 0.24 -28.87 6.59
C ASP A 249 0.42 -30.37 6.80
N THR A 250 0.45 -31.17 5.72
CA THR A 250 0.67 -32.62 5.81
C THR A 250 2.03 -32.95 6.43
N GLU A 251 3.09 -32.25 6.01
CA GLU A 251 4.42 -32.42 6.60
C GLU A 251 4.50 -31.88 8.03
N MET A 252 3.79 -30.78 8.34
CA MET A 252 3.65 -30.31 9.71
C MET A 252 2.93 -31.35 10.58
N GLY A 253 1.91 -32.03 10.07
CA GLY A 253 1.26 -33.14 10.75
C GLY A 253 2.22 -34.29 11.07
N ARG A 254 3.15 -34.61 10.14
CA ARG A 254 4.22 -35.59 10.37
C ARG A 254 5.17 -35.14 11.47
N LEU A 255 5.60 -33.88 11.46
CA LEU A 255 6.45 -33.31 12.50
C LEU A 255 5.77 -33.39 13.88
N LEU A 256 4.53 -32.91 13.97
CA LEU A 256 3.77 -32.85 15.21
C LEU A 256 3.45 -34.24 15.78
N ALA A 257 3.36 -35.25 14.93
CA ALA A 257 3.19 -36.64 15.36
C ALA A 257 4.44 -37.22 16.06
N GLY A 258 5.62 -36.63 15.83
CA GLY A 258 6.89 -37.05 16.44
C GLY A 258 7.18 -36.43 17.80
N ILE A 259 6.39 -35.45 18.27
CA ILE A 259 6.69 -34.70 19.49
C ILE A 259 5.59 -34.85 20.56
N ASP A 260 5.97 -34.73 21.85
CA ASP A 260 4.97 -34.56 22.91
C ASP A 260 4.49 -33.12 22.96
N THR A 261 3.32 -32.91 22.36
CA THR A 261 2.66 -31.61 22.31
C THR A 261 2.12 -31.10 23.66
N ASN A 262 2.14 -31.90 24.73
CA ASN A 262 1.84 -31.44 26.09
C ASN A 262 3.08 -30.85 26.78
N GLU A 263 4.28 -31.16 26.29
CA GLU A 263 5.55 -30.64 26.80
C GLU A 263 6.14 -29.57 25.87
N THR A 264 5.53 -29.37 24.71
CA THR A 264 6.04 -28.45 23.68
C THR A 264 5.11 -27.26 23.49
N THR A 265 5.66 -26.05 23.59
CA THR A 265 4.99 -24.83 23.11
C THR A 265 5.27 -24.67 21.61
N ILE A 266 4.20 -24.60 20.82
CA ILE A 266 4.22 -24.53 19.37
C ILE A 266 3.68 -23.16 18.96
N ILE A 267 4.46 -22.41 18.20
CA ILE A 267 4.13 -21.09 17.66
C ILE A 267 4.13 -21.22 16.14
N PHE A 268 2.96 -21.05 15.51
CA PHE A 268 2.81 -20.99 14.06
C PHE A 268 2.55 -19.53 13.65
N LEU A 269 3.28 -19.03 12.65
CA LEU A 269 2.99 -17.73 12.03
C LEU A 269 3.31 -17.69 10.53
N GLY A 270 2.64 -16.80 9.79
CA GLY A 270 3.12 -16.34 8.48
C GLY A 270 4.22 -15.29 8.60
N ASP A 271 5.16 -15.21 7.65
CA ASP A 271 6.23 -14.20 7.67
C ASP A 271 5.89 -12.87 6.98
N ASN A 272 4.90 -12.86 6.09
CA ASN A 272 4.33 -11.68 5.44
C ASN A 272 3.00 -12.04 4.75
N GLY A 273 2.33 -11.04 4.17
CA GLY A 273 1.15 -11.23 3.34
C GLY A 273 1.37 -12.10 2.10
N THR A 274 0.28 -12.43 1.42
CA THR A 274 0.25 -13.33 0.26
C THR A 274 0.77 -12.65 -1.01
N ASP A 275 1.46 -13.39 -1.86
CA ASP A 275 1.94 -12.90 -3.16
C ASP A 275 0.78 -12.45 -4.07
N VAL A 276 0.96 -11.32 -4.77
CA VAL A 276 -0.06 -10.71 -5.63
C VAL A 276 -0.60 -11.65 -6.72
N ALA A 277 0.17 -12.65 -7.14
CA ALA A 277 -0.27 -13.61 -8.17
C ALA A 277 -1.29 -14.63 -7.65
N VAL A 278 -1.45 -14.76 -6.33
CA VAL A 278 -2.32 -15.78 -5.69
C VAL A 278 -3.16 -15.24 -4.54
N ILE A 279 -3.03 -13.96 -4.20
CA ILE A 279 -3.90 -13.30 -3.23
C ILE A 279 -5.36 -13.36 -3.68
N GLN A 280 -6.29 -13.50 -2.73
CA GLN A 280 -7.72 -13.62 -3.00
C GLN A 280 -8.56 -12.72 -2.06
N PRO A 281 -9.87 -12.56 -2.33
CA PRO A 281 -10.77 -11.77 -1.48
C PRO A 281 -10.74 -12.18 -0.01
N PRO A 282 -10.94 -11.22 0.92
CA PRO A 282 -11.21 -9.80 0.67
C PRO A 282 -9.95 -8.93 0.49
N TYR A 283 -8.76 -9.54 0.48
CA TYR A 283 -7.48 -8.83 0.47
C TYR A 283 -6.87 -8.65 -0.93
N ASP A 284 -7.55 -9.06 -2.00
CA ASP A 284 -7.11 -8.94 -3.40
C ASP A 284 -7.26 -7.51 -3.98
N ILE A 285 -7.07 -6.52 -3.11
CA ILE A 285 -7.06 -5.11 -3.48
C ILE A 285 -5.72 -4.79 -4.15
N THR A 286 -5.77 -4.25 -5.38
CA THR A 286 -4.58 -3.88 -6.16
C THR A 286 -3.63 -3.02 -5.31
N GLY A 287 -2.37 -3.47 -5.21
CA GLY A 287 -1.34 -2.76 -4.46
C GLY A 287 -1.39 -2.91 -2.94
N ARG A 288 -2.10 -3.93 -2.41
CA ARG A 288 -2.21 -4.21 -0.96
C ARG A 288 -1.88 -5.65 -0.56
N ALA A 289 -0.92 -6.26 -1.27
CA ALA A 289 -0.45 -7.62 -1.04
C ALA A 289 0.92 -7.65 -0.33
N LYS A 290 1.61 -8.79 -0.34
CA LYS A 290 3.02 -8.91 0.04
C LYS A 290 3.86 -7.74 -0.47
N GLY A 291 4.73 -7.21 0.38
CA GLY A 291 5.60 -6.07 0.06
C GLY A 291 4.99 -4.69 0.33
N THR A 292 3.77 -4.64 0.87
CA THR A 292 3.05 -3.38 1.12
C THR A 292 2.74 -3.21 2.61
N LEU A 293 2.64 -1.96 3.08
CA LEU A 293 2.34 -1.65 4.50
C LEU A 293 0.85 -1.81 4.87
N TYR A 294 0.01 -2.15 3.90
CA TYR A 294 -1.42 -2.41 4.10
C TYR A 294 -1.64 -3.76 4.83
N GLU A 295 -2.86 -4.01 5.31
CA GLU A 295 -3.21 -5.24 6.03
C GLU A 295 -2.87 -6.48 5.21
N GLY A 296 -3.21 -6.51 3.92
CA GLY A 296 -2.91 -7.66 3.05
C GLY A 296 -1.41 -7.92 2.83
N GLY A 297 -0.52 -7.01 3.24
CA GLY A 297 0.93 -7.21 3.25
C GLY A 297 1.53 -7.57 4.61
N THR A 298 0.89 -7.18 5.72
CA THR A 298 1.49 -7.21 7.07
C THR A 298 0.70 -8.02 8.11
N HIS A 299 -0.61 -8.22 7.90
CA HIS A 299 -1.47 -9.00 8.78
C HIS A 299 -1.35 -10.49 8.45
N VAL A 300 -0.90 -11.28 9.43
CA VAL A 300 -0.50 -12.68 9.21
C VAL A 300 -1.22 -13.63 10.16
N PRO A 301 -1.46 -14.89 9.74
CA PRO A 301 -2.06 -15.88 10.62
C PRO A 301 -1.07 -16.20 11.74
N MET A 302 -1.55 -16.32 12.98
CA MET A 302 -0.73 -16.74 14.12
C MET A 302 -1.52 -17.61 15.11
N ILE A 303 -0.92 -18.72 15.52
CA ILE A 303 -1.46 -19.63 16.54
C ILE A 303 -0.36 -19.94 17.56
N VAL A 304 -0.72 -19.94 18.85
CA VAL A 304 0.13 -20.50 19.91
C VAL A 304 -0.60 -21.61 20.65
N ALA A 305 0.04 -22.76 20.80
CA ALA A 305 -0.48 -23.94 21.49
C ALA A 305 0.60 -24.53 22.40
N GLY A 306 0.25 -25.02 23.59
CA GLY A 306 1.25 -25.65 24.47
C GLY A 306 0.80 -25.76 25.93
N PRO A 307 1.68 -26.25 26.82
CA PRO A 307 1.37 -26.52 28.23
C PRO A 307 0.91 -25.28 29.01
N ASP A 308 1.36 -24.08 28.64
CA ASP A 308 1.02 -22.83 29.33
C ASP A 308 -0.28 -22.19 28.85
N VAL A 309 -0.85 -22.69 27.76
CA VAL A 309 -2.09 -22.15 27.21
C VAL A 309 -3.28 -22.63 28.04
N VAL A 310 -3.91 -21.70 28.76
CA VAL A 310 -5.16 -21.99 29.47
C VAL A 310 -6.36 -21.79 28.53
N ASN A 311 -7.34 -22.69 28.64
CA ASN A 311 -8.58 -22.67 27.85
C ASN A 311 -8.31 -22.63 26.34
N GLY A 312 -7.61 -23.64 25.82
CA GLY A 312 -7.38 -23.81 24.38
C GLY A 312 -8.66 -23.79 23.53
N GLY A 313 -8.50 -23.48 22.25
CA GLY A 313 -9.60 -23.29 21.30
C GLY A 313 -10.21 -21.88 21.34
N ARG A 314 -9.47 -20.91 21.90
CA ARG A 314 -9.93 -19.53 22.05
C ARG A 314 -9.24 -18.58 21.06
N THR A 315 -9.82 -17.40 20.90
CA THR A 315 -9.21 -16.30 20.15
C THR A 315 -8.58 -15.28 21.11
N ASN A 316 -7.67 -14.46 20.58
CA ASN A 316 -7.16 -13.26 21.23
C ASN A 316 -7.02 -12.13 20.21
N ASP A 317 -7.49 -10.95 20.60
CA ASP A 317 -7.58 -9.73 19.78
C ASP A 317 -6.53 -8.67 20.14
N SER A 318 -5.57 -9.01 21.00
CA SER A 318 -4.47 -8.09 21.29
C SER A 318 -3.63 -7.88 20.03
N VAL A 319 -3.28 -6.62 19.75
CA VAL A 319 -2.34 -6.27 18.68
C VAL A 319 -0.94 -6.73 19.07
N VAL A 320 -0.39 -7.70 18.34
CA VAL A 320 0.94 -8.28 18.58
C VAL A 320 1.80 -8.19 17.32
N HIS A 321 3.12 -8.04 17.49
CA HIS A 321 4.07 -7.97 16.38
C HIS A 321 5.02 -9.17 16.40
N CYS A 322 5.55 -9.59 15.24
CA CYS A 322 6.47 -10.73 15.15
C CYS A 322 7.73 -10.55 16.00
N ALA A 323 8.17 -9.31 16.24
CA ALA A 323 9.28 -8.99 17.15
C ALA A 323 9.01 -9.47 18.59
N ASP A 324 7.75 -9.52 19.05
CA ASP A 324 7.36 -9.99 20.39
C ASP A 324 7.73 -11.46 20.65
N LEU A 325 7.92 -12.25 19.59
CA LEU A 325 8.34 -13.65 19.70
C LEU A 325 9.73 -13.78 20.32
N PHE A 326 10.63 -12.81 20.12
CA PHE A 326 11.96 -12.83 20.73
C PHE A 326 11.91 -12.92 22.26
N ALA A 327 11.22 -11.96 22.91
CA ALA A 327 11.04 -11.94 24.36
C ALA A 327 10.19 -13.13 24.85
N THR A 328 9.19 -13.53 24.06
CA THR A 328 8.31 -14.66 24.39
C THR A 328 9.09 -15.97 24.48
N ILE A 329 9.91 -16.29 23.46
CA ILE A 329 10.70 -17.52 23.43
C ILE A 329 11.75 -17.51 24.54
N LEU A 330 12.39 -16.35 24.76
CA LEU A 330 13.37 -16.20 25.83
C LEU A 330 12.75 -16.44 27.22
N GLU A 331 11.55 -15.89 27.49
CA GLU A 331 10.84 -16.11 28.75
C GLU A 331 10.41 -17.57 28.92
N LEU A 332 9.89 -18.21 27.86
CA LEU A 332 9.54 -19.64 27.87
C LEU A 332 10.74 -20.53 28.20
N ALA A 333 11.94 -20.14 27.75
CA ALA A 333 13.18 -20.84 28.07
C ALA A 333 13.74 -20.53 29.47
N GLY A 334 13.09 -19.63 30.23
CA GLY A 334 13.53 -19.20 31.55
C GLY A 334 14.60 -18.11 31.54
N GLY A 335 14.84 -17.49 30.38
CA GLY A 335 15.73 -16.34 30.22
C GLY A 335 15.05 -15.02 30.53
N THR A 336 15.84 -13.94 30.48
CA THR A 336 15.36 -12.57 30.69
C THR A 336 15.90 -11.65 29.62
N LEU A 337 15.10 -10.68 29.16
CA LEU A 337 15.56 -9.69 28.19
C LEU A 337 16.80 -8.95 28.72
N PRO A 338 17.85 -8.76 27.90
CA PRO A 338 19.01 -7.98 28.28
C PRO A 338 18.67 -6.49 28.40
N ALA A 339 19.58 -5.70 29.00
CA ALA A 339 19.42 -4.25 29.12
C ALA A 339 19.51 -3.50 27.76
N SER A 340 20.11 -4.14 26.76
CA SER A 340 20.25 -3.66 25.38
C SER A 340 20.11 -4.84 24.42
N GLY A 341 19.33 -4.71 23.35
CA GLY A 341 18.86 -5.82 22.52
C GLY A 341 17.41 -6.20 22.85
N GLY A 342 16.57 -6.41 21.83
CA GLY A 342 15.14 -6.72 21.99
C GLY A 342 14.23 -5.55 22.38
N GLU A 343 14.64 -4.31 22.11
CA GLU A 343 13.95 -3.09 22.57
C GLU A 343 12.52 -2.93 22.03
N ASP A 344 12.20 -3.59 20.92
CA ASP A 344 10.88 -3.54 20.30
C ASP A 344 10.04 -4.80 20.61
N SER A 345 10.54 -5.69 21.48
CA SER A 345 9.94 -6.98 21.79
C SER A 345 9.32 -7.02 23.19
N ARG A 346 8.15 -7.66 23.31
CA ARG A 346 7.48 -7.93 24.59
C ARG A 346 6.98 -9.35 24.65
N SER A 347 7.07 -9.97 25.81
CA SER A 347 6.64 -11.36 25.97
C SER A 347 5.11 -11.48 25.92
N LEU A 348 4.65 -12.43 25.10
CA LEU A 348 3.25 -12.81 24.95
C LEU A 348 2.81 -13.86 25.98
N VAL A 349 3.71 -14.37 26.82
CA VAL A 349 3.41 -15.38 27.85
C VAL A 349 2.21 -15.01 28.75
N PRO A 350 2.00 -13.74 29.17
CA PRO A 350 0.80 -13.36 29.92
C PRO A 350 -0.51 -13.69 29.19
N ILE A 351 -0.54 -13.57 27.86
CA ILE A 351 -1.70 -13.93 27.04
C ILE A 351 -2.00 -15.42 27.21
N PHE A 352 -0.98 -16.29 27.33
CA PHE A 352 -1.18 -17.74 27.42
C PHE A 352 -2.01 -18.13 28.65
N GLY A 353 -1.75 -17.45 29.78
CA GLY A 353 -2.51 -17.55 31.03
C GLY A 353 -3.81 -16.74 31.08
N ASN A 354 -4.29 -16.21 29.94
CA ASN A 354 -5.48 -15.36 29.84
C ASN A 354 -5.39 -14.09 30.69
N GLN A 355 -4.19 -13.52 30.82
CA GLN A 355 -3.96 -12.23 31.47
C GLN A 355 -4.04 -11.10 30.45
N THR A 356 -4.31 -9.89 30.92
CA THR A 356 -4.33 -8.70 30.06
C THR A 356 -2.94 -8.44 29.50
N PHE A 357 -2.85 -8.29 28.18
CA PHE A 357 -1.67 -7.82 27.48
C PHE A 357 -1.94 -6.41 26.99
N ALA A 358 -1.03 -5.49 27.32
CA ALA A 358 -1.02 -4.14 26.78
C ALA A 358 0.37 -3.88 26.20
N PRO A 359 0.48 -3.44 24.94
CA PRO A 359 1.76 -2.99 24.41
C PRO A 359 2.29 -1.84 25.29
N SER A 360 3.58 -1.80 25.64
CA SER A 360 4.16 -0.71 26.45
C SER A 360 4.02 0.69 25.83
N ASN A 361 3.68 0.79 24.54
CA ASN A 361 3.41 2.04 23.84
C ASN A 361 1.98 2.12 23.26
N ASP A 362 1.11 1.14 23.52
CA ASP A 362 -0.22 0.95 22.90
C ASP A 362 -0.25 0.76 21.37
N TRP A 363 0.90 0.72 20.67
CA TRP A 363 0.99 0.51 19.22
C TRP A 363 2.14 -0.42 18.80
N ILE A 364 2.08 -0.86 17.55
CA ILE A 364 3.12 -1.58 16.80
C ILE A 364 3.61 -0.73 15.62
N LEU A 365 4.80 -1.06 15.11
CA LEU A 365 5.39 -0.47 13.91
C LEU A 365 5.68 -1.58 12.89
N VAL A 366 5.36 -1.35 11.63
CA VAL A 366 5.80 -2.16 10.49
C VAL A 366 6.48 -1.26 9.48
N GLU A 367 7.48 -1.79 8.76
CA GLU A 367 8.27 -0.99 7.82
C GLU A 367 8.63 -1.75 6.56
N SER A 368 8.83 -0.99 5.48
CA SER A 368 9.18 -1.49 4.16
C SER A 368 10.24 -0.57 3.57
N ASP A 369 11.24 -1.13 2.92
CA ASP A 369 12.13 -0.37 2.03
C ASP A 369 12.28 -1.12 0.71
N ALA A 370 11.71 -0.63 -0.39
CA ALA A 370 11.93 -1.28 -1.67
C ALA A 370 13.37 -1.06 -2.13
N LEU A 371 14.14 -2.15 -2.22
CA LEU A 371 15.34 -2.16 -3.04
C LEU A 371 14.89 -1.95 -4.48
N LEU A 372 15.15 -0.74 -5.01
CA LEU A 372 14.94 -0.30 -6.40
C LEU A 372 13.58 0.35 -6.73
N GLY A 373 13.16 1.38 -5.97
CA GLY A 373 12.10 2.31 -6.37
C GLY A 373 11.22 2.71 -5.19
N ASN A 374 11.22 3.99 -4.83
CA ASN A 374 10.72 4.55 -3.55
C ASN A 374 9.20 4.42 -3.28
N THR A 375 8.41 3.78 -4.15
CA THR A 375 6.94 3.84 -4.10
C THR A 375 6.29 2.98 -3.00
N THR A 376 7.04 2.04 -2.41
CA THR A 376 6.59 1.22 -1.26
C THR A 376 7.49 1.34 -0.03
N SER A 377 8.51 2.22 -0.07
CA SER A 377 9.34 2.50 1.10
C SER A 377 8.56 3.36 2.08
N GLY A 378 8.47 2.96 3.34
CA GLY A 378 7.65 3.65 4.32
C GLY A 378 7.55 2.95 5.65
N ARG A 379 6.70 3.51 6.51
CA ARG A 379 6.37 2.95 7.83
C ARG A 379 4.88 3.04 8.07
N ALA A 380 4.33 2.06 8.77
CA ALA A 380 3.01 2.15 9.33
C ALA A 380 3.05 1.92 10.84
N ILE A 381 2.28 2.72 11.56
CA ILE A 381 2.10 2.64 13.01
C ILE A 381 0.62 2.39 13.28
N ARG A 382 0.34 1.50 14.23
CA ARG A 382 -1.03 1.03 14.49
C ARG A 382 -1.26 0.70 15.95
N ASN A 383 -2.43 1.06 16.48
CA ASN A 383 -2.99 0.50 17.71
C ASN A 383 -4.21 -0.39 17.42
N ASP A 384 -5.01 -0.70 18.43
CA ASP A 384 -6.22 -1.52 18.29
C ASP A 384 -7.25 -0.93 17.31
N GLN A 385 -7.37 0.40 17.24
CA GLN A 385 -8.39 1.09 16.45
C GLN A 385 -7.85 1.77 15.20
N TYR A 386 -6.71 2.44 15.24
CA TYR A 386 -6.23 3.32 14.18
C TYR A 386 -4.92 2.85 13.57
N LYS A 387 -4.73 3.15 12.28
CA LYS A 387 -3.49 2.89 11.55
C LYS A 387 -3.11 4.11 10.71
N LEU A 388 -1.87 4.56 10.84
CA LEU A 388 -1.26 5.58 9.99
C LEU A 388 -0.18 4.93 9.12
N ILE A 389 -0.27 5.11 7.81
CA ILE A 389 0.74 4.71 6.83
C ILE A 389 1.40 5.97 6.28
N ARG A 390 2.72 6.03 6.39
CA ARG A 390 3.58 7.06 5.79
C ARG A 390 4.56 6.42 4.83
N MET A 391 4.34 6.64 3.54
CA MET A 391 5.30 6.26 2.50
C MET A 391 6.23 7.44 2.21
N VAL A 392 7.47 7.15 1.82
CA VAL A 392 8.45 8.18 1.45
C VAL A 392 7.92 8.92 0.23
N GLY A 393 7.86 10.26 0.30
CA GLY A 393 7.39 11.10 -0.79
C GLY A 393 5.92 10.86 -1.17
N ARG A 394 5.06 10.49 -0.21
CA ARG A 394 3.61 10.38 -0.43
C ARG A 394 2.86 10.96 0.76
N ALA A 395 1.65 11.46 0.50
CA ALA A 395 0.73 11.85 1.56
C ALA A 395 0.43 10.68 2.51
N ASP A 396 0.30 11.01 3.79
CA ASP A 396 -0.13 10.09 4.82
C ASP A 396 -1.50 9.48 4.51
N LYS A 397 -1.72 8.25 4.97
CA LYS A 397 -3.03 7.61 4.97
C LYS A 397 -3.39 7.14 6.37
N PHE A 398 -4.55 7.55 6.87
CA PHE A 398 -5.00 7.29 8.24
C PHE A 398 -6.36 6.60 8.23
N TYR A 399 -6.48 5.48 8.93
CA TYR A 399 -7.63 4.57 8.87
C TYR A 399 -8.18 4.25 10.26
N ASP A 400 -9.51 4.11 10.37
CA ASP A 400 -10.18 3.49 11.52
C ASP A 400 -10.42 2.00 11.22
N MET A 401 -9.54 1.16 11.74
CA MET A 401 -9.52 -0.28 11.53
C MET A 401 -10.66 -1.01 12.25
N SER A 402 -11.41 -0.36 13.14
CA SER A 402 -12.56 -0.99 13.81
C SER A 402 -13.79 -1.09 12.90
N VAL A 403 -13.81 -0.32 11.81
CA VAL A 403 -14.90 -0.28 10.83
C VAL A 403 -14.42 -0.43 9.38
N ASP A 404 -13.11 -0.28 9.14
CA ASP A 404 -12.48 -0.34 7.82
C ASP A 404 -11.24 -1.25 7.83
N GLU A 405 -11.44 -2.54 8.13
CA GLU A 405 -10.37 -3.54 8.16
C GLU A 405 -9.63 -3.70 6.83
N LEU A 406 -10.23 -3.26 5.72
CA LEU A 406 -9.64 -3.30 4.39
C LEU A 406 -8.98 -1.98 3.96
N GLU A 407 -8.94 -0.96 4.82
CA GLU A 407 -8.28 0.34 4.60
C GLU A 407 -8.82 1.12 3.38
N SER A 408 -10.12 1.00 3.11
CA SER A 408 -10.81 1.61 1.98
C SER A 408 -11.05 3.11 2.12
N THR A 409 -11.15 3.63 3.35
CA THR A 409 -11.54 5.01 3.67
C THR A 409 -10.42 5.75 4.40
N ASN A 410 -9.67 6.58 3.67
CA ASN A 410 -8.66 7.45 4.28
C ASN A 410 -9.34 8.62 5.02
N LEU A 411 -9.22 8.66 6.35
CA LEU A 411 -9.80 9.70 7.19
C LEU A 411 -9.24 11.10 6.89
N LEU A 412 -8.03 11.19 6.35
CA LEU A 412 -7.39 12.46 5.95
C LEU A 412 -8.03 13.08 4.70
N ASN A 413 -8.87 12.35 3.96
CA ASN A 413 -9.66 12.91 2.87
C ASN A 413 -10.85 13.74 3.39
N GLY A 414 -11.13 13.69 4.69
CA GLY A 414 -12.18 14.44 5.36
C GLY A 414 -11.67 15.27 6.54
N SER A 415 -12.59 15.81 7.34
CA SER A 415 -12.25 16.46 8.60
C SER A 415 -12.16 15.43 9.72
N LEU A 416 -10.99 15.35 10.38
CA LEU A 416 -10.83 14.53 11.58
C LEU A 416 -11.64 15.10 12.74
N THR A 417 -12.26 14.21 13.53
CA THR A 417 -12.75 14.53 14.87
C THR A 417 -11.58 14.87 15.80
N ALA A 418 -11.87 15.53 16.93
CA ALA A 418 -10.82 15.86 17.90
C ALA A 418 -10.09 14.63 18.47
N ALA A 419 -10.75 13.47 18.53
CA ALA A 419 -10.14 12.23 18.98
C ALA A 419 -9.21 11.64 17.91
N GLU A 420 -9.67 11.57 16.65
CA GLU A 420 -8.88 11.12 15.51
C GLU A 420 -7.65 12.01 15.31
N GLN A 421 -7.81 13.34 15.39
CA GLN A 421 -6.70 14.28 15.29
C GLN A 421 -5.63 14.03 16.36
N ALA A 422 -6.03 13.78 17.61
CA ALA A 422 -5.08 13.52 18.70
C ALA A 422 -4.27 12.23 18.48
N VAL A 423 -4.89 11.19 17.92
CA VAL A 423 -4.21 9.94 17.57
C VAL A 423 -3.29 10.16 16.37
N TYR A 424 -3.78 10.83 15.31
CA TYR A 424 -2.97 11.18 14.14
C TYR A 424 -1.72 11.98 14.54
N ASP A 425 -1.87 13.02 15.37
CA ASP A 425 -0.75 13.84 15.84
C ASP A 425 0.27 12.99 16.63
N THR A 426 -0.22 12.06 17.46
CA THR A 426 0.64 11.16 18.23
C THR A 426 1.42 10.23 17.30
N PHE A 427 0.74 9.59 16.35
CA PHE A 427 1.34 8.68 15.38
C PHE A 427 2.32 9.40 14.46
N SER A 428 1.94 10.57 13.93
CA SER A 428 2.81 11.41 13.11
C SER A 428 4.08 11.77 13.87
N ALA A 429 3.97 12.21 15.12
CA ALA A 429 5.13 12.56 15.94
C ALA A 429 6.06 11.36 16.21
N GLN A 430 5.53 10.13 16.32
CA GLN A 430 6.37 8.93 16.41
C GLN A 430 7.11 8.66 15.09
N LEU A 431 6.42 8.78 13.96
CA LEU A 431 7.02 8.55 12.64
C LEU A 431 8.04 9.62 12.25
N ASP A 432 7.85 10.88 12.66
CA ASP A 432 8.78 11.99 12.42
C ASP A 432 10.17 11.71 13.01
N GLY A 433 10.24 10.91 14.09
CA GLY A 433 11.51 10.50 14.70
C GLY A 433 12.28 9.44 13.91
N TRP A 434 11.62 8.72 12.99
CA TRP A 434 12.09 7.42 12.47
C TRP A 434 12.20 7.34 10.94
N VAL A 435 11.75 8.34 10.20
CA VAL A 435 11.90 8.40 8.72
C VAL A 435 13.22 9.09 8.34
N LYS A 436 13.94 8.50 7.38
CA LYS A 436 15.10 9.12 6.72
C LYS A 436 14.65 10.49 6.18
N ALA A 437 15.32 11.57 6.57
CA ALA A 437 14.90 12.93 6.23
C ALA A 437 14.50 13.04 4.75
N GLU A 438 13.26 13.43 4.50
CA GLU A 438 12.71 13.70 3.18
C GLU A 438 13.62 14.69 2.45
N VAL A 439 13.95 14.41 1.17
CA VAL A 439 14.62 15.42 0.35
C VAL A 439 13.58 16.48 0.03
N VAL A 440 13.66 17.61 0.74
CA VAL A 440 12.85 18.80 0.48
C VAL A 440 13.70 19.84 -0.24
N VAL A 441 13.30 20.17 -1.46
CA VAL A 441 13.92 21.18 -2.30
C VAL A 441 13.05 22.43 -2.32
N HIS A 442 13.63 23.58 -1.99
CA HIS A 442 12.92 24.84 -1.92
C HIS A 442 13.09 25.63 -3.22
N VAL A 443 12.01 26.26 -3.68
CA VAL A 443 11.96 27.10 -4.87
C VAL A 443 11.29 28.44 -4.54
N ASP A 444 11.98 29.53 -4.82
CA ASP A 444 11.48 30.90 -4.62
C ASP A 444 11.97 31.79 -5.78
N ALA A 445 11.03 32.24 -6.63
CA ALA A 445 11.33 33.11 -7.77
C ALA A 445 11.92 34.47 -7.34
N GLY A 446 11.60 34.91 -6.12
CA GLY A 446 12.08 36.14 -5.50
C GLY A 446 13.41 36.00 -4.79
N ASN A 447 13.96 34.79 -4.67
CA ASN A 447 15.25 34.59 -4.02
C ASN A 447 16.34 35.37 -4.76
N THR A 448 17.17 36.08 -4.00
CA THR A 448 18.32 36.87 -4.49
C THR A 448 19.64 36.45 -3.85
N GLY A 449 19.59 35.48 -2.92
CA GLY A 449 20.73 34.91 -2.21
C GLY A 449 21.36 33.74 -2.95
N GLY A 450 22.63 33.44 -2.65
CA GLY A 450 23.31 32.23 -3.10
C GLY A 450 24.12 31.61 -1.95
N PRO A 451 24.48 30.31 -2.03
CA PRO A 451 24.32 29.40 -3.18
C PRO A 451 22.88 28.91 -3.41
N TRP A 452 22.54 28.60 -4.66
CA TRP A 452 21.23 28.08 -5.10
C TRP A 452 21.27 26.56 -5.08
N ASP A 453 21.12 25.95 -3.91
CA ASP A 453 21.19 24.49 -3.72
C ASP A 453 19.86 23.86 -3.28
N GLY A 454 18.83 24.68 -3.04
CA GLY A 454 17.48 24.23 -2.69
C GLY A 454 17.34 23.67 -1.27
N ALA A 455 18.41 23.61 -0.47
CA ALA A 455 18.37 22.97 0.85
C ALA A 455 17.57 23.77 1.91
N SER A 456 17.26 25.03 1.64
CA SER A 456 16.47 25.91 2.51
C SER A 456 15.84 27.04 1.69
N TRP A 457 14.88 27.78 2.26
CA TRP A 457 14.35 29.00 1.64
C TRP A 457 15.43 30.03 1.29
N THR A 458 16.49 30.16 2.11
CA THR A 458 17.60 31.10 1.83
C THR A 458 18.51 30.68 0.69
N SER A 459 18.47 29.39 0.31
CA SER A 459 19.25 28.80 -0.77
C SER A 459 18.36 28.23 -1.89
N ALA A 460 17.08 28.60 -1.90
CA ALA A 460 16.07 28.08 -2.81
C ALA A 460 16.43 28.32 -4.27
N TYR A 461 16.07 27.40 -5.16
CA TYR A 461 16.18 27.63 -6.61
C TYR A 461 15.20 28.71 -7.08
N THR A 462 15.48 29.40 -8.19
CA THR A 462 14.58 30.43 -8.75
C THR A 462 13.57 29.89 -9.75
N THR A 463 13.73 28.64 -10.21
CA THR A 463 12.84 28.02 -11.20
C THR A 463 12.33 26.70 -10.66
N VAL A 464 11.07 26.39 -10.95
CA VAL A 464 10.45 25.12 -10.56
C VAL A 464 11.15 23.95 -11.24
N GLN A 465 11.54 24.08 -12.51
CA GLN A 465 12.27 23.01 -13.20
C GLN A 465 13.60 22.66 -12.51
N ALA A 466 14.36 23.65 -12.02
CA ALA A 466 15.61 23.37 -11.29
C ALA A 466 15.33 22.64 -9.97
N GLY A 467 14.22 22.95 -9.30
CA GLY A 467 13.76 22.22 -8.11
C GLY A 467 13.42 20.76 -8.42
N ILE A 468 12.66 20.52 -9.49
CA ILE A 468 12.31 19.18 -9.99
C ILE A 468 13.58 18.37 -10.30
N ASP A 469 14.49 18.95 -11.08
CA ASP A 469 15.71 18.28 -11.51
C ASP A 469 16.60 17.90 -10.30
N ALA A 470 16.66 18.76 -9.29
CA ALA A 470 17.41 18.52 -8.07
C ALA A 470 16.81 17.39 -7.22
N ALA A 471 15.49 17.39 -7.00
CA ALA A 471 14.79 16.33 -6.28
C ALA A 471 14.90 14.98 -7.03
N SER A 472 14.67 14.99 -8.34
CA SER A 472 14.80 13.80 -9.19
C SER A 472 16.24 13.23 -9.13
N SER A 473 17.26 14.08 -9.21
CA SER A 473 18.67 13.67 -9.10
C SER A 473 19.02 13.08 -7.74
N ALA A 474 18.25 13.39 -6.70
CA ALA A 474 18.39 12.83 -5.36
C ALA A 474 17.64 11.49 -5.17
N GLY A 475 16.92 11.02 -6.19
CA GLY A 475 16.12 9.79 -6.15
C GLY A 475 14.64 9.99 -5.81
N GLY A 476 14.14 11.22 -5.94
CA GLY A 476 12.77 11.62 -5.60
C GLY A 476 12.72 12.58 -4.41
N GLY A 477 11.53 13.04 -4.04
CA GLY A 477 11.30 13.92 -2.90
C GLY A 477 10.23 14.99 -3.15
N ALA A 478 10.24 16.03 -2.32
CA ALA A 478 9.29 17.13 -2.40
C ALA A 478 9.96 18.42 -2.88
N VAL A 479 9.26 19.18 -3.72
CA VAL A 479 9.64 20.53 -4.13
C VAL A 479 8.61 21.50 -3.56
N TRP A 480 9.06 22.35 -2.64
CA TRP A 480 8.23 23.39 -2.02
C TRP A 480 8.43 24.70 -2.76
N VAL A 481 7.34 25.22 -3.33
CA VAL A 481 7.35 26.38 -4.20
C VAL A 481 6.67 27.55 -3.49
N ALA A 482 7.42 28.63 -3.28
CA ALA A 482 6.89 29.87 -2.71
C ALA A 482 5.83 30.52 -3.60
N GLU A 483 5.11 31.49 -3.06
CA GLU A 483 4.24 32.37 -3.86
C GLU A 483 5.03 33.05 -4.97
N GLY A 484 4.43 33.16 -6.15
CA GLY A 484 5.10 33.76 -7.30
C GLY A 484 4.60 33.23 -8.64
N ILE A 485 5.10 33.83 -9.71
CA ILE A 485 4.85 33.39 -11.09
C ILE A 485 6.13 32.75 -11.63
N TYR A 486 6.01 31.51 -12.06
CA TYR A 486 7.09 30.72 -12.60
C TYR A 486 6.81 30.40 -14.07
N LEU A 487 7.83 30.60 -14.91
CA LEU A 487 7.78 30.37 -16.35
C LEU A 487 8.64 29.16 -16.74
N PRO A 488 8.22 28.33 -17.72
CA PRO A 488 9.01 27.21 -18.22
C PRO A 488 10.38 27.63 -18.79
N THR A 489 10.43 28.82 -19.39
CA THR A 489 11.63 29.44 -19.95
C THR A 489 11.54 30.96 -19.84
N THR A 490 12.69 31.63 -19.93
CA THR A 490 12.78 33.09 -20.04
C THR A 490 12.91 33.58 -21.48
N ASP A 491 13.01 32.67 -22.45
CA ASP A 491 13.03 33.00 -23.88
C ASP A 491 11.64 32.81 -24.52
N THR A 492 11.59 32.62 -25.84
CA THR A 492 10.35 32.48 -26.62
C THR A 492 10.16 31.07 -27.17
N ASP A 493 10.82 30.05 -26.59
CA ASP A 493 10.62 28.67 -27.02
C ASP A 493 9.27 28.12 -26.52
N ARG A 494 8.27 28.15 -27.39
CA ARG A 494 6.93 27.63 -27.11
C ARG A 494 6.90 26.13 -26.76
N ALA A 495 7.94 25.37 -27.10
CA ALA A 495 8.02 23.97 -26.73
C ALA A 495 8.53 23.73 -25.29
N ALA A 496 8.97 24.79 -24.60
CA ALA A 496 9.38 24.68 -23.21
C ALA A 496 8.15 24.51 -22.30
N SER A 497 8.25 23.53 -21.40
CA SER A 497 7.24 23.19 -20.40
C SER A 497 7.92 22.82 -19.09
N PHE A 498 7.23 22.98 -17.97
CA PHE A 498 7.65 22.29 -16.75
C PHE A 498 7.41 20.79 -16.95
N THR A 499 8.47 20.01 -16.84
CA THR A 499 8.39 18.55 -16.98
C THR A 499 8.44 17.95 -15.59
N MET A 500 7.32 17.41 -15.13
CA MET A 500 7.27 16.66 -13.87
C MET A 500 8.17 15.43 -13.99
N ALA A 501 8.70 14.98 -12.85
CA ALA A 501 9.47 13.75 -12.75
C ALA A 501 8.73 12.77 -11.85
N GLY A 502 8.80 11.48 -12.17
CA GLY A 502 8.28 10.45 -11.27
C GLY A 502 8.99 10.52 -9.92
N ASP A 503 8.22 10.23 -8.86
CA ASP A 503 8.62 10.31 -7.47
C ASP A 503 9.05 11.71 -6.99
N VAL A 504 8.69 12.76 -7.72
CA VAL A 504 8.89 14.15 -7.32
C VAL A 504 7.55 14.84 -7.15
N ASP A 505 7.21 15.13 -5.90
CA ASP A 505 6.01 15.88 -5.57
C ASP A 505 6.27 17.39 -5.64
N LEU A 506 5.30 18.11 -6.18
CA LEU A 506 5.28 19.56 -6.26
C LEU A 506 4.23 20.09 -5.29
N TYR A 507 4.63 20.97 -4.38
CA TYR A 507 3.75 21.65 -3.44
C TYR A 507 3.88 23.17 -3.59
N GLY A 508 2.78 23.83 -3.93
CA GLY A 508 2.62 25.29 -3.88
C GLY A 508 1.96 25.73 -2.57
N GLY A 509 1.90 27.05 -2.34
CA GLY A 509 1.23 27.59 -1.16
C GLY A 509 2.13 28.12 -0.05
N PHE A 510 3.41 28.38 -0.32
CA PHE A 510 4.38 28.76 0.71
C PHE A 510 4.70 30.27 0.69
N SER A 511 4.87 30.86 1.88
CA SER A 511 5.40 32.22 2.05
C SER A 511 6.93 32.30 1.93
N GLY A 512 7.62 31.16 2.00
CA GLY A 512 9.08 31.09 1.98
C GLY A 512 9.71 31.11 3.37
N THR A 513 8.96 30.70 4.41
CA THR A 513 9.44 30.67 5.81
C THR A 513 9.11 29.38 6.56
N GLU A 514 8.35 28.50 5.92
CA GLU A 514 7.82 27.28 6.50
C GLU A 514 8.90 26.25 6.76
N THR A 515 8.71 25.45 7.81
CA THR A 515 9.59 24.34 8.20
C THR A 515 8.88 22.99 8.11
N ASN A 516 7.58 22.97 7.80
CA ASN A 516 6.77 21.76 7.62
C ASN A 516 5.68 22.01 6.56
N LEU A 517 5.35 20.98 5.78
CA LEU A 517 4.33 20.99 4.73
C LEU A 517 2.97 21.52 5.23
N VAL A 518 2.54 21.17 6.45
CA VAL A 518 1.22 21.58 6.99
C VAL A 518 1.10 23.08 7.28
N GLN A 519 2.20 23.82 7.22
CA GLN A 519 2.20 25.28 7.44
C GLN A 519 1.84 26.08 6.19
N ARG A 520 1.84 25.44 5.00
CA ARG A 520 1.46 26.09 3.75
C ARG A 520 -0.01 26.49 3.76
N ASP A 521 -0.34 27.54 3.01
CA ASP A 521 -1.71 27.98 2.78
C ASP A 521 -1.86 28.38 1.30
N PRO A 522 -2.27 27.45 0.42
CA PRO A 522 -2.40 27.69 -1.02
C PRO A 522 -3.46 28.74 -1.37
N SER A 523 -4.39 29.01 -0.45
CA SER A 523 -5.41 30.05 -0.65
C SER A 523 -4.88 31.47 -0.43
N VAL A 524 -3.74 31.60 0.26
CA VAL A 524 -3.10 32.88 0.60
C VAL A 524 -1.83 33.09 -0.22
N TYR A 525 -0.95 32.10 -0.30
CA TYR A 525 0.38 32.21 -0.92
C TYR A 525 0.40 31.53 -2.29
N VAL A 526 -0.17 32.17 -3.30
CA VAL A 526 -0.45 31.53 -4.59
C VAL A 526 0.83 31.30 -5.41
N SER A 527 1.10 30.03 -5.73
CA SER A 527 2.16 29.61 -6.66
C SER A 527 1.57 29.38 -8.05
N VAL A 528 2.03 30.16 -9.04
CA VAL A 528 1.51 30.14 -10.41
C VAL A 528 2.53 29.55 -11.38
N LEU A 529 2.15 28.49 -12.09
CA LEU A 529 2.84 27.98 -13.26
C LEU A 529 2.18 28.57 -14.50
N SER A 530 2.90 29.41 -15.25
CA SER A 530 2.34 30.19 -16.36
C SER A 530 3.06 29.92 -17.68
N GLY A 531 2.27 29.76 -18.74
CA GLY A 531 2.75 29.68 -20.12
C GLY A 531 3.09 31.03 -20.76
N ASP A 532 2.88 32.17 -20.09
CA ASP A 532 3.10 33.56 -20.59
C ASP A 532 4.59 33.89 -20.74
N ILE A 533 5.27 33.18 -21.64
CA ILE A 533 6.69 33.35 -21.97
C ILE A 533 6.84 34.44 -23.04
N GLY A 534 8.04 35.03 -23.13
CA GLY A 534 8.31 36.09 -24.10
C GLY A 534 7.68 37.44 -23.72
N VAL A 535 6.70 37.91 -24.49
CA VAL A 535 6.04 39.21 -24.27
C VAL A 535 4.77 39.02 -23.46
N SER A 536 4.78 39.51 -22.22
CA SER A 536 3.64 39.33 -21.31
C SER A 536 2.29 39.74 -21.92
N GLY A 537 1.32 38.83 -21.82
CA GLY A 537 -0.04 38.95 -22.31
C GLY A 537 -0.19 38.72 -23.82
N VAL A 538 0.80 38.10 -24.48
CA VAL A 538 0.74 37.78 -25.90
C VAL A 538 0.65 36.26 -26.09
N ASP A 539 -0.56 35.75 -26.35
CA ASP A 539 -0.76 34.30 -26.48
C ASP A 539 0.11 33.63 -27.57
N ALA A 540 0.52 34.39 -28.59
CA ALA A 540 1.22 33.86 -29.76
C ALA A 540 2.63 33.33 -29.47
N ASP A 541 3.27 33.78 -28.39
CA ASP A 541 4.55 33.27 -27.89
C ASP A 541 4.42 32.39 -26.64
N ASN A 542 3.22 32.18 -26.09
CA ASN A 542 3.02 31.32 -24.94
C ASN A 542 3.41 29.86 -25.20
N SER A 543 3.87 29.17 -24.16
CA SER A 543 4.13 27.73 -24.18
C SER A 543 2.92 26.95 -24.67
N TYR A 544 3.14 25.90 -25.47
CA TYR A 544 2.05 25.02 -25.90
C TYR A 544 1.42 24.30 -24.70
N HIS A 545 2.28 23.73 -23.84
CA HIS A 545 1.89 23.05 -22.61
C HIS A 545 2.59 23.76 -21.45
N VAL A 546 1.86 24.12 -20.39
CA VAL A 546 2.50 24.64 -19.18
C VAL A 546 3.23 23.50 -18.45
N LEU A 547 2.56 22.35 -18.31
CA LEU A 547 3.08 21.15 -17.65
C LEU A 547 3.00 19.91 -18.54
N ILE A 548 4.05 19.09 -18.47
CA ILE A 548 4.05 17.70 -18.89
C ILE A 548 4.02 16.84 -17.63
N GLY A 549 3.03 15.95 -17.53
CA GLY A 549 2.82 15.12 -16.34
C GLY A 549 3.84 13.99 -16.20
N ALA A 550 3.90 13.41 -15.00
CA ALA A 550 4.62 12.18 -14.70
C ALA A 550 3.77 11.30 -13.77
N SER A 551 3.85 9.98 -13.91
CA SER A 551 3.27 9.05 -12.93
C SER A 551 4.08 9.06 -11.65
N ASP A 552 3.46 8.60 -10.55
CA ASP A 552 4.07 8.58 -9.21
C ASP A 552 4.54 9.97 -8.74
N ALA A 553 3.84 11.04 -9.17
CA ALA A 553 4.14 12.41 -8.81
C ALA A 553 2.84 13.15 -8.41
N THR A 554 2.94 13.99 -7.39
CA THR A 554 1.84 14.84 -6.92
C THR A 554 2.03 16.28 -7.42
N LEU A 555 0.95 16.91 -7.86
CA LEU A 555 0.86 18.35 -8.11
C LEU A 555 -0.18 18.95 -7.17
N ASP A 556 0.25 19.72 -6.18
CA ASP A 556 -0.62 20.22 -5.11
C ASP A 556 -0.52 21.74 -4.92
N GLY A 557 -1.65 22.44 -4.98
CA GLY A 557 -1.73 23.85 -4.57
C GLY A 557 -1.19 24.86 -5.60
N PHE A 558 -1.29 24.55 -6.89
CA PHE A 558 -0.83 25.44 -7.97
C PHE A 558 -1.98 26.06 -8.76
N THR A 559 -1.75 27.27 -9.27
CA THR A 559 -2.52 27.81 -10.41
C THR A 559 -1.75 27.56 -11.71
N ILE A 560 -2.37 26.88 -12.68
CA ILE A 560 -1.82 26.53 -13.98
C ILE A 560 -2.58 27.30 -15.06
N ARG A 561 -1.90 28.23 -15.74
CA ARG A 561 -2.56 29.15 -16.69
C ARG A 561 -1.71 29.57 -17.88
N ASP A 562 -2.35 30.23 -18.83
CA ASP A 562 -1.75 30.83 -20.03
C ASP A 562 -1.15 29.82 -21.02
N GLY A 563 -1.46 28.53 -20.94
CA GLY A 563 -1.04 27.55 -21.93
C GLY A 563 -1.77 27.74 -23.26
N GLN A 564 -1.04 27.74 -24.38
CA GLN A 564 -1.57 28.02 -25.72
C GLN A 564 -1.25 26.88 -26.71
N SER A 565 -2.00 25.78 -26.63
CA SER A 565 -1.85 24.62 -27.52
C SER A 565 -2.56 24.81 -28.88
N ASP A 566 -2.04 25.71 -29.72
CA ASP A 566 -2.58 26.04 -31.05
C ASP A 566 -1.69 25.57 -32.23
N GLY A 567 -0.74 24.68 -31.95
CA GLY A 567 0.20 24.12 -32.91
C GLY A 567 -0.37 22.93 -33.70
N ALA A 568 0.53 22.05 -34.19
CA ALA A 568 0.17 20.83 -34.89
C ALA A 568 0.51 19.58 -34.06
N ARG A 569 -0.23 18.48 -34.29
CA ARG A 569 -0.02 17.15 -33.67
C ARG A 569 -0.14 17.16 -32.14
N GLN A 570 0.95 16.98 -31.40
CA GLN A 570 0.90 17.00 -29.93
C GLN A 570 0.66 18.42 -29.40
N ASN A 571 1.15 19.45 -30.10
CA ASN A 571 1.06 20.85 -29.70
C ASN A 571 -0.33 21.48 -29.90
N GLN A 572 -1.35 20.68 -30.22
CA GLN A 572 -2.77 21.11 -30.25
C GLN A 572 -3.57 20.55 -29.07
N HIS A 573 -2.93 19.91 -28.10
CA HIS A 573 -3.57 19.15 -27.03
C HIS A 573 -3.03 19.60 -25.66
N GLY A 574 -3.85 19.82 -24.64
CA GLY A 574 -3.36 20.04 -23.28
C GLY A 574 -2.63 21.37 -23.08
N GLY A 575 -3.37 22.49 -22.96
CA GLY A 575 -2.77 23.79 -22.69
C GLY A 575 -2.13 23.86 -21.30
N GLY A 576 -2.87 23.46 -20.26
CA GLY A 576 -2.38 23.41 -18.89
C GLY A 576 -1.50 22.20 -18.63
N LEU A 577 -2.09 21.00 -18.58
CA LEU A 577 -1.41 19.73 -18.29
C LEU A 577 -1.58 18.73 -19.44
N TYR A 578 -0.45 18.14 -19.86
CA TYR A 578 -0.39 17.14 -20.91
C TYR A 578 0.04 15.77 -20.36
N CYS A 579 -0.85 14.78 -20.46
CA CYS A 579 -0.63 13.41 -20.00
C CYS A 579 -0.94 12.41 -21.14
N VAL A 580 0.02 11.55 -21.47
CA VAL A 580 -0.10 10.54 -22.52
C VAL A 580 0.58 9.25 -22.10
N ASP A 581 0.12 8.12 -22.63
CA ASP A 581 0.81 6.83 -22.54
C ASP A 581 1.07 6.40 -21.09
N GLU A 582 -0.01 6.18 -20.34
CA GLU A 582 -0.04 5.71 -18.95
C GLU A 582 0.52 6.73 -17.91
N ILE A 583 0.85 7.95 -18.33
CA ILE A 583 1.19 9.05 -17.42
C ILE A 583 -0.04 9.47 -16.60
N SER A 584 0.04 9.35 -15.28
CA SER A 584 -1.09 9.57 -14.37
C SER A 584 -0.64 10.24 -13.05
N PRO A 585 -0.28 11.55 -13.03
CA PRO A 585 -0.03 12.28 -11.78
C PRO A 585 -1.27 12.36 -10.89
N THR A 586 -1.06 12.51 -9.58
CA THR A 586 -2.11 12.90 -8.62
C THR A 586 -2.17 14.42 -8.54
N VAL A 587 -3.36 15.00 -8.60
CA VAL A 587 -3.53 16.46 -8.65
C VAL A 587 -4.50 16.93 -7.56
N ILE A 588 -4.05 17.86 -6.72
CA ILE A 588 -4.75 18.27 -5.49
C ILE A 588 -4.79 19.79 -5.39
N GLN A 589 -5.94 20.38 -5.03
CA GLN A 589 -6.07 21.83 -4.76
C GLN A 589 -5.48 22.73 -5.87
N CYS A 590 -5.56 22.29 -7.12
CA CYS A 590 -5.00 23.02 -8.26
C CYS A 590 -6.10 23.75 -9.04
N THR A 591 -5.74 24.92 -9.57
CA THR A 591 -6.60 25.72 -10.45
C THR A 591 -6.04 25.72 -11.87
N PHE A 592 -6.74 25.12 -12.83
CA PHE A 592 -6.44 25.22 -14.26
C PHE A 592 -7.31 26.30 -14.86
N THR A 593 -6.72 27.44 -15.24
CA THR A 593 -7.48 28.59 -15.71
C THR A 593 -6.89 29.26 -16.94
N GLU A 594 -7.76 29.83 -17.79
CA GLU A 594 -7.35 30.64 -18.95
C GLU A 594 -6.41 29.91 -19.92
N ASN A 595 -6.53 28.58 -20.02
CA ASN A 595 -5.76 27.80 -20.99
C ASN A 595 -6.53 27.65 -22.31
N TYR A 596 -5.80 27.48 -23.40
CA TYR A 596 -6.31 27.23 -24.73
C TYR A 596 -5.69 25.97 -25.35
N ALA A 597 -6.51 25.15 -26.03
CA ALA A 597 -6.02 24.04 -26.84
C ALA A 597 -6.95 23.71 -28.01
N GLY A 598 -6.46 22.95 -28.98
CA GLY A 598 -7.36 22.22 -29.88
C GLY A 598 -8.23 21.23 -29.10
N GLU A 599 -7.64 20.48 -28.17
CA GLU A 599 -8.33 19.47 -27.36
C GLU A 599 -7.85 19.50 -25.90
N GLY A 600 -8.78 19.54 -24.95
CA GLY A 600 -8.48 19.49 -23.52
C GLY A 600 -7.62 20.66 -23.05
N ALA A 601 -8.18 21.88 -22.97
CA ALA A 601 -7.34 23.05 -22.73
C ALA A 601 -6.76 23.11 -21.31
N GLY A 602 -7.51 22.74 -20.28
CA GLY A 602 -6.97 22.53 -18.95
C GLY A 602 -6.09 21.29 -18.89
N VAL A 603 -6.64 20.13 -19.26
CA VAL A 603 -5.94 18.83 -19.24
C VAL A 603 -6.26 18.03 -20.49
N TYR A 604 -5.24 17.41 -21.06
CA TYR A 604 -5.39 16.36 -22.07
C TYR A 604 -4.82 15.05 -21.55
N ALA A 605 -5.63 13.99 -21.54
CA ALA A 605 -5.25 12.64 -21.17
C ALA A 605 -5.53 11.66 -22.32
N TYR A 606 -4.55 10.81 -22.63
CA TYR A 606 -4.66 9.85 -23.73
C TYR A 606 -3.95 8.54 -23.43
N ASN A 607 -4.55 7.42 -23.84
CA ASN A 607 -3.97 6.08 -23.78
C ASN A 607 -3.68 5.64 -22.34
N ALA A 608 -4.75 5.30 -21.61
CA ALA A 608 -4.74 4.83 -20.23
C ALA A 608 -4.16 5.80 -19.18
N SER A 609 -3.85 7.05 -19.54
CA SER A 609 -3.52 8.13 -18.60
C SER A 609 -4.73 8.50 -17.74
N SER A 610 -4.71 8.12 -16.46
CA SER A 610 -5.88 8.20 -15.56
C SER A 610 -5.54 8.94 -14.26
N SER A 611 -5.13 10.21 -14.40
CA SER A 611 -4.88 11.10 -13.25
C SER A 611 -6.11 11.27 -12.36
N ASP A 612 -5.88 11.27 -11.05
CA ASP A 612 -6.89 11.60 -10.04
C ASP A 612 -6.80 13.08 -9.64
N PHE A 613 -7.97 13.70 -9.46
CA PHE A 613 -8.11 15.12 -9.14
C PHE A 613 -8.98 15.29 -7.88
N THR A 614 -8.45 16.00 -6.89
CA THR A 614 -9.18 16.32 -5.65
C THR A 614 -9.14 17.82 -5.38
N ASP A 615 -10.27 18.41 -5.02
CA ASP A 615 -10.39 19.84 -4.69
C ASP A 615 -9.87 20.79 -5.78
N CYS A 616 -9.94 20.37 -7.05
CA CYS A 616 -9.41 21.15 -8.16
C CYS A 616 -10.47 22.06 -8.80
N GLU A 617 -10.02 23.18 -9.36
CA GLU A 617 -10.84 24.08 -10.15
C GLU A 617 -10.38 24.10 -11.61
N PHE A 618 -11.31 24.00 -12.55
CA PHE A 618 -11.09 24.22 -13.97
C PHE A 618 -11.99 25.36 -14.43
N SER A 619 -11.42 26.52 -14.71
CA SER A 619 -12.21 27.70 -15.07
C SER A 619 -11.71 28.48 -16.28
N ALA A 620 -12.65 29.05 -17.04
CA ALA A 620 -12.35 29.89 -18.21
C ALA A 620 -11.41 29.27 -19.26
N ASN A 621 -11.33 27.93 -19.35
CA ASN A 621 -10.53 27.25 -20.36
C ASN A 621 -11.30 27.12 -21.67
N THR A 622 -10.59 27.23 -22.81
CA THR A 622 -11.20 27.24 -24.15
C THR A 622 -10.58 26.20 -25.06
N ALA A 623 -11.40 25.31 -25.64
CA ALA A 623 -10.92 24.30 -26.60
C ALA A 623 -11.83 24.13 -27.82
N ASN A 624 -11.42 23.33 -28.81
CA ASN A 624 -12.40 22.80 -29.78
C ASN A 624 -13.21 21.65 -29.17
N ARG A 625 -12.59 20.79 -28.37
CA ARG A 625 -13.23 19.67 -27.66
C ARG A 625 -12.73 19.62 -26.23
N GLY A 626 -13.65 19.55 -25.27
CA GLY A 626 -13.30 19.50 -23.85
C GLY A 626 -12.65 20.81 -23.41
N GLY A 627 -13.48 21.83 -23.15
CA GLY A 627 -12.98 23.16 -22.76
C GLY A 627 -12.04 23.08 -21.57
N ALA A 628 -12.38 22.27 -20.57
CA ALA A 628 -11.51 21.92 -19.45
C ALA A 628 -10.69 20.66 -19.76
N LEU A 629 -11.34 19.53 -20.02
CA LEU A 629 -10.69 18.22 -20.10
C LEU A 629 -11.02 17.47 -21.37
N LEU A 630 -10.02 16.78 -21.93
CA LEU A 630 -10.25 15.69 -22.87
C LEU A 630 -9.63 14.38 -22.35
N LEU A 631 -10.44 13.33 -22.33
CA LEU A 631 -10.05 11.96 -21.94
C LEU A 631 -10.27 11.02 -23.13
N ARG A 632 -9.24 10.28 -23.53
CA ARG A 632 -9.31 9.41 -24.72
C ARG A 632 -8.60 8.08 -24.55
N ASN A 633 -9.19 7.03 -25.12
CA ASN A 633 -8.55 5.72 -25.24
C ASN A 633 -8.22 5.10 -23.87
N GLY A 634 -9.27 4.77 -23.12
CA GLY A 634 -9.19 4.06 -21.83
C GLY A 634 -8.77 4.93 -20.64
N CYS A 635 -8.96 6.25 -20.69
CA CYS A 635 -8.64 7.13 -19.55
C CYS A 635 -9.80 7.17 -18.54
N SER A 636 -9.53 6.83 -17.27
CA SER A 636 -10.58 6.60 -16.27
C SER A 636 -10.27 7.22 -14.89
N GLY A 637 -9.71 8.43 -14.88
CA GLY A 637 -9.37 9.15 -13.64
C GLY A 637 -10.57 9.47 -12.74
N ILE A 638 -10.31 9.63 -11.44
CA ILE A 638 -11.30 9.96 -10.41
C ILE A 638 -11.25 11.46 -10.08
N PHE A 639 -12.42 12.09 -9.99
CA PHE A 639 -12.58 13.50 -9.68
C PHE A 639 -13.45 13.65 -8.43
N SER A 640 -12.89 14.24 -7.37
CA SER A 640 -13.58 14.43 -6.10
C SER A 640 -13.60 15.91 -5.72
N ASN A 641 -14.77 16.44 -5.38
CA ASN A 641 -14.96 17.84 -4.97
C ASN A 641 -14.35 18.87 -5.95
N CYS A 642 -14.41 18.56 -7.26
CA CYS A 642 -13.86 19.43 -8.29
C CYS A 642 -14.91 20.38 -8.87
N THR A 643 -14.48 21.56 -9.29
CA THR A 643 -15.34 22.58 -9.91
C THR A 643 -14.93 22.86 -11.35
N PHE A 644 -15.87 22.77 -12.29
CA PHE A 644 -15.71 23.09 -13.70
C PHE A 644 -16.61 24.27 -14.05
N THR A 645 -16.03 25.46 -14.19
CA THR A 645 -16.81 26.71 -14.33
C THR A 645 -16.43 27.53 -15.55
N SER A 646 -17.44 27.91 -16.36
CA SER A 646 -17.24 28.83 -17.51
C SER A 646 -16.22 28.34 -18.54
N ASN A 647 -16.08 27.03 -18.71
CA ASN A 647 -15.27 26.46 -19.78
C ASN A 647 -16.05 26.45 -21.10
N VAL A 648 -15.33 26.59 -22.22
CA VAL A 648 -15.92 26.75 -23.54
C VAL A 648 -15.32 25.75 -24.52
N ALA A 649 -16.18 25.02 -25.24
CA ALA A 649 -15.75 24.18 -26.35
C ALA A 649 -16.43 24.57 -27.66
N ALA A 650 -15.69 24.69 -28.76
CA ALA A 650 -16.30 25.02 -30.06
C ALA A 650 -17.20 23.89 -30.61
N TRP A 651 -16.88 22.63 -30.32
CA TRP A 651 -17.54 21.48 -30.93
C TRP A 651 -18.30 20.58 -29.97
N ALA A 652 -17.67 20.12 -28.88
CA ALA A 652 -18.36 19.26 -27.91
C ALA A 652 -17.67 19.26 -26.56
N GLY A 653 -18.44 18.99 -25.50
CA GLY A 653 -17.96 18.92 -24.14
C GLY A 653 -17.50 20.27 -23.64
N GLY A 654 -18.45 21.17 -23.33
CA GLY A 654 -18.12 22.54 -22.90
C GLY A 654 -17.11 22.56 -21.75
N ALA A 655 -17.23 21.64 -20.80
CA ALA A 655 -16.16 21.31 -19.86
C ALA A 655 -15.38 20.06 -20.32
N ILE A 656 -16.04 18.91 -20.48
CA ILE A 656 -15.35 17.62 -20.61
C ILE A 656 -15.80 16.86 -21.85
N TYR A 657 -14.84 16.28 -22.55
CA TYR A 657 -15.03 15.34 -23.65
C TYR A 657 -14.36 14.00 -23.31
N ALA A 658 -15.10 12.88 -23.34
CA ALA A 658 -14.57 11.54 -23.03
C ALA A 658 -14.93 10.52 -24.12
N ASP A 659 -13.92 9.87 -24.73
CA ASP A 659 -14.12 8.88 -25.80
C ASP A 659 -13.27 7.62 -25.73
N TYR A 660 -13.63 6.63 -26.56
CA TYR A 660 -12.87 5.39 -26.79
C TYR A 660 -12.58 4.59 -25.50
N GLY A 661 -13.62 4.15 -24.80
CA GLY A 661 -13.51 3.35 -23.56
C GLY A 661 -13.09 4.14 -22.32
N SER A 662 -13.10 5.48 -22.38
CA SER A 662 -12.76 6.33 -21.24
C SER A 662 -13.93 6.41 -20.26
N SER A 663 -13.69 6.09 -18.99
CA SER A 663 -14.74 5.90 -17.97
C SER A 663 -14.41 6.67 -16.68
N PRO A 664 -14.37 8.01 -16.71
CA PRO A 664 -14.10 8.83 -15.52
C PRO A 664 -15.20 8.74 -14.48
N THR A 665 -14.83 8.91 -13.20
CA THR A 665 -15.78 8.97 -12.07
C THR A 665 -15.73 10.35 -11.41
N PHE A 666 -16.89 10.96 -11.22
CA PHE A 666 -17.05 12.26 -10.57
C PHE A 666 -17.89 12.11 -9.29
N THR A 667 -17.36 12.55 -8.16
CA THR A 667 -18.05 12.59 -6.86
C THR A 667 -18.03 14.00 -6.31
N ASP A 668 -19.16 14.51 -5.84
CA ASP A 668 -19.31 15.85 -5.25
C ASP A 668 -18.82 16.99 -6.17
N CYS A 669 -18.85 16.80 -7.49
CA CYS A 669 -18.34 17.78 -8.44
C CYS A 669 -19.40 18.81 -8.86
N THR A 670 -18.96 20.03 -9.16
CA THR A 670 -19.81 21.10 -9.68
C THR A 670 -19.44 21.46 -11.11
N PHE A 671 -20.42 21.45 -12.01
CA PHE A 671 -20.32 21.89 -13.40
C PHE A 671 -21.21 23.12 -13.59
N SER A 672 -20.62 24.31 -13.71
CA SER A 672 -21.40 25.55 -13.84
C SER A 672 -21.02 26.37 -15.07
N THR A 673 -22.04 26.91 -15.75
CA THR A 673 -21.90 27.88 -16.84
C THR A 673 -20.96 27.48 -17.97
N ASN A 674 -20.72 26.18 -18.15
CA ASN A 674 -19.93 25.66 -19.26
C ASN A 674 -20.76 25.72 -20.55
N SER A 675 -20.11 25.93 -21.69
CA SER A 675 -20.83 26.16 -22.94
C SER A 675 -20.17 25.57 -24.18
N THR A 676 -21.00 25.20 -25.15
CA THR A 676 -20.54 24.79 -26.47
C THR A 676 -21.49 25.19 -27.60
N THR A 677 -20.93 25.49 -28.77
CA THR A 677 -21.71 25.64 -30.02
C THR A 677 -22.02 24.31 -30.72
N GLY A 678 -21.69 23.17 -30.09
CA GLY A 678 -22.14 21.87 -30.53
C GLY A 678 -22.86 21.14 -29.42
N LYS A 679 -22.26 20.07 -28.88
CA LYS A 679 -22.97 19.05 -28.09
C LYS A 679 -22.38 18.83 -26.70
N GLY A 680 -23.21 18.61 -25.69
CA GLY A 680 -22.78 18.39 -24.30
C GLY A 680 -22.22 19.66 -23.66
N GLY A 681 -23.09 20.47 -23.06
CA GLY A 681 -22.72 21.79 -22.51
C GLY A 681 -21.78 21.72 -21.32
N ALA A 682 -21.94 20.72 -20.44
CA ALA A 682 -20.91 20.37 -19.46
C ALA A 682 -20.08 19.18 -19.97
N PHE A 683 -20.73 18.07 -20.30
CA PHE A 683 -20.06 16.81 -20.57
C PHE A 683 -20.58 16.16 -21.86
N PHE A 684 -19.67 15.63 -22.65
CA PHE A 684 -19.98 14.82 -23.84
C PHE A 684 -19.19 13.52 -23.79
N THR A 685 -19.85 12.39 -24.09
CA THR A 685 -19.17 11.10 -24.25
C THR A 685 -19.64 10.33 -25.47
N ASP A 686 -18.70 9.65 -26.14
CA ASP A 686 -18.96 8.70 -27.22
C ASP A 686 -17.99 7.50 -27.25
N ASP A 687 -18.47 6.32 -27.65
CA ASP A 687 -17.61 5.13 -27.67
C ASP A 687 -16.87 4.92 -29.01
N LEU A 688 -17.48 5.33 -30.13
CA LEU A 688 -16.92 5.26 -31.48
C LEU A 688 -16.33 3.88 -31.86
N ALA A 689 -16.95 2.79 -31.39
CA ALA A 689 -16.48 1.41 -31.57
C ALA A 689 -15.06 1.18 -31.01
N SER A 690 -14.88 1.52 -29.74
CA SER A 690 -13.64 1.34 -28.99
C SER A 690 -13.13 -0.09 -29.03
N GLN A 691 -11.80 -0.26 -29.05
CA GLN A 691 -11.13 -1.56 -28.88
C GLN A 691 -10.71 -1.83 -27.42
N VAL A 692 -10.86 -0.83 -26.54
CA VAL A 692 -10.37 -0.89 -25.15
C VAL A 692 -11.49 -1.26 -24.16
N GLY A 693 -12.74 -1.02 -24.54
CA GLY A 693 -13.92 -1.21 -23.68
C GLY A 693 -14.95 -0.12 -23.92
N ILE A 694 -16.09 -0.21 -23.25
CA ILE A 694 -17.20 0.74 -23.37
C ILE A 694 -16.94 1.98 -22.50
N SER A 695 -17.16 3.17 -23.07
CA SER A 695 -17.09 4.44 -22.33
C SER A 695 -18.24 4.53 -21.32
N SER A 696 -17.90 4.46 -20.03
CA SER A 696 -18.87 4.28 -18.94
C SER A 696 -18.71 5.30 -17.80
N PRO A 697 -18.92 6.60 -18.04
CA PRO A 697 -18.69 7.63 -17.03
C PRO A 697 -19.72 7.59 -15.90
N VAL A 698 -19.28 7.91 -14.69
CA VAL A 698 -20.08 7.86 -13.46
C VAL A 698 -20.12 9.21 -12.77
N PHE A 699 -21.31 9.64 -12.35
CA PHE A 699 -21.54 10.86 -11.58
C PHE A 699 -22.30 10.54 -10.29
N VAL A 700 -21.75 10.93 -9.15
CA VAL A 700 -22.32 10.75 -7.82
C VAL A 700 -22.38 12.11 -7.13
N ASP A 701 -23.55 12.50 -6.64
CA ASP A 701 -23.76 13.72 -5.86
C ASP A 701 -23.25 15.02 -6.54
N CYS A 702 -23.32 15.07 -7.87
CA CYS A 702 -22.82 16.20 -8.66
C CYS A 702 -23.90 17.28 -8.90
N SER A 703 -23.46 18.51 -9.20
CA SER A 703 -24.32 19.63 -9.57
C SER A 703 -24.02 20.14 -10.99
N PHE A 704 -25.04 20.25 -11.83
CA PHE A 704 -24.97 20.79 -13.18
C PHE A 704 -25.85 22.05 -13.26
N THR A 705 -25.24 23.23 -13.26
CA THR A 705 -25.97 24.50 -13.18
C THR A 705 -25.65 25.47 -14.33
N GLY A 706 -26.65 25.80 -15.14
CA GLY A 706 -26.54 26.83 -16.16
C GLY A 706 -25.64 26.48 -17.35
N ASN A 707 -25.39 25.19 -17.59
CA ASN A 707 -24.60 24.75 -18.73
C ASN A 707 -25.41 24.84 -20.04
N SER A 708 -24.74 25.05 -21.17
CA SER A 708 -25.43 25.30 -22.45
C SER A 708 -24.81 24.63 -23.67
N ALA A 709 -25.65 24.07 -24.53
CA ALA A 709 -25.26 23.52 -25.83
C ALA A 709 -26.21 24.03 -26.91
N THR A 710 -25.71 24.44 -28.08
CA THR A 710 -26.61 24.85 -29.17
C THR A 710 -27.20 23.67 -29.95
N TYR A 711 -26.67 22.46 -29.77
CA TYR A 711 -27.25 21.21 -30.32
C TYR A 711 -27.95 20.40 -29.22
N ARG A 712 -27.36 19.33 -28.70
CA ARG A 712 -27.98 18.37 -27.75
C ARG A 712 -27.23 18.32 -26.42
N GLY A 713 -27.97 18.07 -25.33
CA GLY A 713 -27.41 17.83 -23.99
C GLY A 713 -26.84 19.09 -23.35
N GLY A 714 -27.68 19.91 -22.71
CA GLY A 714 -27.21 21.14 -22.07
C GLY A 714 -26.29 20.87 -20.88
N GLY A 715 -26.61 19.86 -20.06
CA GLY A 715 -25.70 19.29 -19.06
C GLY A 715 -24.83 18.19 -19.69
N ILE A 716 -25.41 17.00 -19.86
CA ILE A 716 -24.73 15.80 -20.35
C ILE A 716 -25.27 15.41 -21.72
N TYR A 717 -24.40 14.95 -22.62
CA TYR A 717 -24.80 14.18 -23.79
C TYR A 717 -24.07 12.85 -23.86
N ASN A 718 -24.84 11.78 -23.69
CA ASN A 718 -24.42 10.39 -23.82
C ASN A 718 -24.75 9.89 -25.26
N PHE A 719 -23.75 9.41 -25.99
CA PHE A 719 -23.87 9.14 -27.42
C PHE A 719 -23.11 7.89 -27.87
N ASP A 720 -23.65 7.21 -28.90
CA ASP A 720 -22.96 6.15 -29.67
C ASP A 720 -22.40 5.00 -28.81
N GLY A 721 -23.28 4.30 -28.09
CA GLY A 721 -22.97 3.05 -27.39
C GLY A 721 -22.33 3.21 -26.00
N SER A 722 -22.26 4.42 -25.48
CA SER A 722 -21.77 4.75 -24.13
C SER A 722 -22.78 4.42 -23.02
N GLU A 723 -22.27 4.10 -21.82
CA GLU A 723 -23.05 3.67 -20.65
C GLU A 723 -22.86 4.65 -19.47
N THR A 724 -23.69 5.70 -19.40
CA THR A 724 -23.54 6.73 -18.35
C THR A 724 -24.40 6.42 -17.12
N SER A 725 -23.83 6.57 -15.92
CA SER A 725 -24.54 6.48 -14.65
C SER A 725 -24.55 7.82 -13.90
N VAL A 726 -25.72 8.24 -13.42
CA VAL A 726 -25.88 9.46 -12.62
C VAL A 726 -26.70 9.15 -11.38
N SER A 727 -26.14 9.45 -10.21
CA SER A 727 -26.78 9.23 -8.92
C SER A 727 -26.69 10.46 -8.01
N GLY A 728 -27.74 10.72 -7.22
CA GLY A 728 -27.78 11.80 -6.21
C GLY A 728 -27.61 13.23 -6.73
N SER A 729 -27.58 13.40 -8.05
CA SER A 729 -27.12 14.64 -8.71
C SER A 729 -28.26 15.61 -9.03
N THR A 730 -27.91 16.88 -9.28
CA THR A 730 -28.87 17.95 -9.59
C THR A 730 -28.58 18.64 -10.92
N PHE A 731 -29.63 18.95 -11.69
CA PHE A 731 -29.55 19.68 -12.96
C PHE A 731 -30.45 20.92 -12.91
N THR A 732 -29.86 22.11 -12.85
CA THR A 732 -30.57 23.36 -12.71
C THR A 732 -30.26 24.35 -13.84
N GLY A 733 -31.28 24.84 -14.54
CA GLY A 733 -31.12 25.93 -15.50
C GLY A 733 -30.27 25.62 -16.73
N ASN A 734 -30.02 24.35 -17.05
CA ASN A 734 -29.23 23.96 -18.21
C ASN A 734 -30.06 24.12 -19.51
N SER A 735 -29.40 24.36 -20.64
CA SER A 735 -30.09 24.66 -21.90
C SER A 735 -29.52 23.96 -23.13
N ALA A 736 -30.41 23.50 -24.02
CA ALA A 736 -30.06 22.89 -25.30
C ALA A 736 -30.83 23.52 -26.48
N GLY A 737 -30.26 23.48 -27.69
CA GLY A 737 -31.00 23.87 -28.90
C GLY A 737 -32.00 22.79 -29.36
N ILE A 738 -31.66 21.53 -29.16
CA ILE A 738 -32.42 20.35 -29.56
C ILE A 738 -32.26 19.32 -28.43
N GLY A 739 -33.33 18.97 -27.72
CA GLY A 739 -33.38 17.87 -26.76
C GLY A 739 -32.46 17.94 -25.55
N GLY A 740 -32.95 17.50 -24.39
CA GLY A 740 -32.12 17.20 -23.24
C GLY A 740 -31.41 18.43 -22.69
N GLY A 741 -32.17 19.44 -22.27
CA GLY A 741 -31.59 20.60 -21.58
C GLY A 741 -30.75 20.18 -20.39
N ALA A 742 -31.17 19.16 -19.63
CA ALA A 742 -30.31 18.48 -18.66
C ALA A 742 -29.45 17.37 -19.28
N ILE A 743 -30.08 16.33 -19.85
CA ILE A 743 -29.38 15.15 -20.38
C ILE A 743 -29.98 14.74 -21.73
N ALA A 744 -29.12 14.49 -22.72
CA ALA A 744 -29.49 13.78 -23.95
C ALA A 744 -28.84 12.39 -23.98
N ASN A 745 -29.54 11.38 -24.51
CA ASN A 745 -29.06 10.00 -24.64
C ASN A 745 -29.49 9.38 -25.98
N ASP A 746 -28.54 9.17 -26.90
CA ASP A 746 -28.83 8.75 -28.29
C ASP A 746 -27.89 7.64 -28.82
N LEU A 747 -28.29 7.02 -29.93
CA LEU A 747 -27.52 6.03 -30.71
C LEU A 747 -27.10 4.79 -29.90
N ASN A 748 -28.09 4.11 -29.34
CA ASN A 748 -27.90 2.86 -28.58
C ASN A 748 -27.03 3.01 -27.31
N SER A 749 -26.98 4.21 -26.75
CA SER A 749 -26.37 4.45 -25.44
C SER A 749 -27.32 4.07 -24.29
N GLU A 750 -26.75 3.66 -23.16
CA GLU A 750 -27.49 3.35 -21.93
C GLU A 750 -27.31 4.46 -20.89
N LEU A 751 -28.40 4.78 -20.18
CA LEU A 751 -28.42 5.81 -19.15
C LEU A 751 -29.10 5.26 -17.88
N THR A 752 -28.35 5.25 -16.78
CA THR A 752 -28.84 4.87 -15.45
C THR A 752 -28.99 6.12 -14.58
N LEU A 753 -30.18 6.34 -14.00
CA LEU A 753 -30.49 7.52 -13.19
C LEU A 753 -31.07 7.13 -11.83
N SER A 754 -30.43 7.55 -10.74
CA SER A 754 -30.93 7.29 -9.38
C SER A 754 -30.91 8.56 -8.53
N GLY A 755 -32.05 8.95 -7.94
CA GLY A 755 -32.10 10.11 -7.04
C GLY A 755 -31.75 11.46 -7.69
N VAL A 756 -31.95 11.62 -9.01
CA VAL A 756 -31.60 12.84 -9.75
C VAL A 756 -32.73 13.88 -9.68
N THR A 757 -32.37 15.16 -9.49
CA THR A 757 -33.34 16.28 -9.44
C THR A 757 -33.14 17.26 -10.59
N TYR A 758 -34.24 17.72 -11.19
CA TYR A 758 -34.24 18.67 -12.31
C TYR A 758 -35.01 19.95 -11.96
N SER A 759 -34.50 21.12 -12.36
CA SER A 759 -35.19 22.39 -12.15
C SER A 759 -34.84 23.43 -13.22
N GLY A 760 -35.85 23.95 -13.93
CA GLY A 760 -35.67 25.09 -14.83
C GLY A 760 -34.78 24.85 -16.06
N ASN A 761 -34.52 23.59 -16.43
CA ASN A 761 -33.82 23.27 -17.67
C ASN A 761 -34.71 23.59 -18.89
N SER A 762 -34.10 23.82 -20.05
CA SER A 762 -34.83 24.24 -21.24
C SER A 762 -34.25 23.66 -22.54
N SER A 763 -35.13 23.46 -23.51
CA SER A 763 -34.73 23.15 -24.88
C SER A 763 -35.56 23.95 -25.88
N THR A 764 -34.96 24.37 -27.01
CA THR A 764 -35.71 25.07 -28.07
C THR A 764 -36.62 24.11 -28.85
N SER A 765 -36.26 22.83 -28.93
CA SER A 765 -37.06 21.78 -29.55
C SER A 765 -36.75 20.42 -28.93
N GLY A 766 -37.74 19.59 -28.60
CA GLY A 766 -37.54 18.34 -27.84
C GLY A 766 -37.77 18.51 -26.32
N GLU A 767 -37.47 17.48 -25.54
CA GLU A 767 -37.68 17.48 -24.08
C GLU A 767 -36.67 18.38 -23.35
N ALA A 768 -37.11 19.01 -22.25
CA ALA A 768 -36.32 20.00 -21.52
C ALA A 768 -35.35 19.37 -20.50
N ASP A 769 -35.75 18.27 -19.84
CA ASP A 769 -34.91 17.60 -18.86
C ASP A 769 -34.12 16.46 -19.52
N VAL A 770 -34.77 15.33 -19.80
CA VAL A 770 -34.15 14.16 -20.43
C VAL A 770 -34.77 13.90 -21.81
N ASP A 771 -33.94 13.86 -22.86
CA ASP A 771 -34.35 13.44 -24.22
C ASP A 771 -33.58 12.17 -24.61
N SER A 772 -34.28 11.10 -24.98
CA SER A 772 -33.67 9.83 -25.37
C SER A 772 -34.41 9.13 -26.51
N ASP A 773 -33.65 8.49 -27.40
CA ASP A 773 -34.17 7.79 -28.58
C ASP A 773 -34.67 6.34 -28.32
N LEU A 774 -34.48 5.78 -27.11
CA LEU A 774 -34.83 4.38 -26.75
C LEU A 774 -35.47 4.21 -25.36
N THR A 775 -36.10 3.04 -25.15
CA THR A 775 -36.78 2.60 -23.91
C THR A 775 -35.84 2.16 -22.77
N SER A 776 -34.54 2.46 -22.84
CA SER A 776 -33.48 1.92 -21.95
C SER A 776 -32.99 2.91 -20.88
N VAL A 777 -33.88 3.78 -20.38
CA VAL A 777 -33.60 4.50 -19.13
C VAL A 777 -33.97 3.58 -17.97
N VAL A 778 -32.96 3.10 -17.23
CA VAL A 778 -33.18 2.33 -16.00
C VAL A 778 -33.27 3.31 -14.84
N HIS A 779 -34.45 3.38 -14.23
CA HIS A 779 -34.75 4.19 -13.04
C HIS A 779 -34.58 3.40 -11.75
#